data_AF-A0A937RC75-F1
#
_entry.id   AF-A0A937RC75-F1
#
_cell.length_a   1.000
_cell.length_b   1.000
_cell.length_c   1.000
_cell.angle_alpha   90.00
_cell.angle_beta   90.00
_cell.angle_gamma   90.00
#
_symmetry.space_group_name_H-M   'P 1'
#
loop_
_entity.id
_entity.type
_entity.pdbx_description
1 polymer ?
#
loop_
_entity_poly.entity_id
_entity_poly.type
_entity_poly.pdbx_seq_one_letter_code
_entity_poly.pdbx_strand_id
1 'polypeptide(L)'
;MIRSSRAVSIAAISLLAALFLPLPGSDAGQAVRKAVQAGKLYPDTARELRAMVDGYLAKGAAKGATEGHPIALIAPHGGYGFSGETAGCAFAAVKGREYRRVVVLGARHTGKPFRGASVLDVRAYATPLGEVAVDSVACLHLLKHPLFSTRASAHRSEHSIEVQLPFLQRSIGSFSLVPVIVGYLKESDYVPVAAAIRQVVDDNTLVVVSSDLTHYGSTFGFAPFREKVRENLEKLDRGAVDFITRFDAPGFRTYCRRTGATICGRYAIGAVLHMLPAETQAKAVDYCRSGDRGGDYTRSVSYAAVVFAAPGRWGGTPRPIARVKHDTVAPGQVSIEGQKALLALARQTLAAAAEARHIPAPKVGSEELRTLRGVFVTLNKYGQLRGCVGNFAPKTPLYQTITELTQRAAFDRRFTPVAPDEVDDIEIDLSVLSPPKVLKDPLAWELGKHGITVRRGVREATYLPQVAEHFKTKEEMLAACCRKAGIDADSWRRKGTTVEIYEAQVFGEATFDEPSPDLIVSGKTYIPSGPVPAKPTATPTVKAAVDKASTAVAIGIGEYAFLGKIPACRDDARRIAELLTKARRLDPERVAVVTDDATAIALRATKGIILERIRLCAEEARPEGMAFVYFSGHAARKGDELVLVPADCRWEGGIPLSEIVAILQKSRAGQKVLVIDAAHAGASRKGGGLDPSLAPATADVAIFLSCGRGELSQPTADGKHSIYTSAFIDTFRLLTDVGDGFTARSLQQRLERRVREARATPGESQTPALRVARDAAVVLAPPTR
;
A
#
# COMPACT_ATOMS: atom_id res chain seq x y z
N MET A 1 -47.87 -48.13 -41.74
CA MET A 1 -48.58 -49.12 -40.89
C MET A 1 -47.50 -49.78 -40.03
N ILE A 2 -47.53 -49.90 -38.70
CA ILE A 2 -48.49 -49.68 -37.58
C ILE A 2 -47.61 -49.30 -36.34
N ARG A 3 -47.79 -48.16 -35.63
CA ARG A 3 -48.39 -48.00 -34.25
C ARG A 3 -48.05 -49.15 -33.25
N SER A 4 -47.85 -49.03 -31.92
CA SER A 4 -48.05 -48.02 -30.84
C SER A 4 -47.51 -48.64 -29.52
N SER A 5 -47.29 -48.01 -28.34
CA SER A 5 -47.17 -46.62 -27.83
C SER A 5 -46.99 -46.66 -26.28
N ARG A 6 -46.69 -45.52 -25.61
CA ARG A 6 -46.82 -45.26 -24.13
C ARG A 6 -45.77 -45.94 -23.21
N ALA A 7 -45.42 -45.44 -22.01
CA ALA A 7 -45.61 -44.13 -21.34
C ALA A 7 -44.62 -43.92 -20.15
N VAL A 8 -44.61 -42.69 -19.62
CA VAL A 8 -43.83 -42.07 -18.53
C VAL A 8 -44.01 -42.71 -17.13
N SER A 9 -42.92 -42.87 -16.31
CA SER A 9 -42.78 -42.33 -14.91
C SER A 9 -41.74 -43.00 -13.96
N ILE A 10 -40.93 -42.14 -13.30
CA ILE A 10 -40.58 -42.11 -11.84
C ILE A 10 -39.53 -43.07 -11.20
N ALA A 11 -38.80 -42.50 -10.21
CA ALA A 11 -37.91 -43.04 -9.17
C ALA A 11 -36.52 -43.55 -9.61
N ALA A 12 -35.42 -42.83 -9.35
CA ALA A 12 -34.81 -42.41 -8.07
C ALA A 12 -33.92 -43.50 -7.43
N ILE A 13 -32.62 -43.45 -7.77
CA ILE A 13 -31.58 -44.33 -7.23
C ILE A 13 -31.11 -43.80 -5.87
N SER A 14 -31.40 -44.54 -4.80
CA SER A 14 -30.93 -44.29 -3.45
C SER A 14 -30.30 -45.58 -2.87
N LEU A 15 -28.98 -45.76 -3.00
CA LEU A 15 -28.11 -46.37 -1.97
C LEU A 15 -26.64 -46.45 -2.45
N LEU A 16 -25.78 -45.57 -1.92
CA LEU A 16 -24.36 -45.82 -1.57
C LEU A 16 -23.73 -44.51 -1.10
N ALA A 17 -24.09 -44.09 0.11
CA ALA A 17 -23.52 -42.94 0.79
C ALA A 17 -23.14 -43.32 2.22
N ALA A 18 -21.90 -43.78 2.42
CA ALA A 18 -21.20 -43.85 3.71
C ALA A 18 -19.69 -44.05 3.46
N LEU A 19 -18.85 -43.50 4.35
CA LEU A 19 -17.39 -43.68 4.41
C LEU A 19 -16.54 -43.04 3.29
N PHE A 20 -16.54 -41.70 3.23
CA PHE A 20 -15.31 -40.93 3.02
C PHE A 20 -15.23 -39.78 4.03
N LEU A 21 -14.67 -40.08 5.21
CA LEU A 21 -14.17 -39.06 6.13
C LEU A 21 -12.81 -38.56 5.61
N PRO A 22 -12.62 -37.26 5.39
CA PRO A 22 -11.30 -36.73 5.06
C PRO A 22 -10.38 -36.82 6.28
N LEU A 23 -9.30 -37.57 6.16
CA LEU A 23 -8.18 -37.49 7.11
C LEU A 23 -7.51 -36.12 7.01
N PRO A 24 -7.02 -35.53 8.12
CA PRO A 24 -6.39 -34.21 8.12
C PRO A 24 -4.98 -34.27 7.52
N GLY A 25 -4.88 -34.14 6.19
CA GLY A 25 -3.64 -33.84 5.49
C GLY A 25 -3.28 -32.36 5.63
N SER A 26 -2.02 -32.04 5.93
CA SER A 26 -1.59 -30.68 6.27
C SER A 26 -1.47 -29.75 5.06
N ASP A 27 -2.42 -28.82 4.92
CA ASP A 27 -2.33 -27.64 4.04
C ASP A 27 -1.16 -26.72 4.46
N ALA A 28 0.01 -26.92 3.84
CA ALA A 28 1.19 -26.06 3.99
C ALA A 28 1.47 -25.21 2.72
N GLY A 29 0.43 -24.91 1.94
CA GLY A 29 0.47 -23.95 0.83
C GLY A 29 0.29 -22.50 1.29
N GLN A 30 0.76 -21.52 0.50
CA GLN A 30 0.72 -20.10 0.86
C GLN A 30 -0.65 -19.62 1.34
N ALA A 31 -0.68 -18.93 2.48
CA ALA A 31 -1.89 -18.56 3.18
C ALA A 31 -2.88 -17.78 2.30
N VAL A 32 -4.14 -18.23 2.30
CA VAL A 32 -5.28 -17.52 1.74
C VAL A 32 -5.88 -16.63 2.83
N ARG A 33 -6.16 -15.36 2.52
CA ARG A 33 -6.87 -14.46 3.42
C ARG A 33 -8.34 -14.89 3.43
N LYS A 34 -8.73 -15.67 4.45
CA LYS A 34 -10.09 -16.19 4.68
C LYS A 34 -11.15 -15.09 4.67
N ALA A 35 -12.38 -15.38 4.23
CA ALA A 35 -13.53 -14.50 4.44
C ALA A 35 -13.84 -14.44 5.95
N VAL A 36 -13.69 -13.27 6.59
CA VAL A 36 -13.91 -13.12 8.04
C VAL A 36 -15.21 -12.37 8.36
N GLN A 37 -15.90 -11.86 7.34
CA GLN A 37 -17.16 -11.14 7.43
C GLN A 37 -18.33 -11.83 6.73
N ALA A 38 -18.07 -12.96 6.04
CA ALA A 38 -19.11 -13.92 5.66
C ALA A 38 -19.92 -14.33 6.89
N GLY A 39 -21.25 -14.33 6.76
CA GLY A 39 -22.20 -14.58 7.85
C GLY A 39 -22.41 -13.39 8.80
N LYS A 40 -21.73 -12.25 8.59
CA LYS A 40 -21.83 -11.05 9.44
C LYS A 40 -22.27 -9.80 8.67
N LEU A 41 -21.51 -9.44 7.63
CA LEU A 41 -21.79 -8.27 6.78
C LEU A 41 -22.51 -8.66 5.48
N TYR A 42 -22.38 -9.92 5.07
CA TYR A 42 -23.01 -10.49 3.87
C TYR A 42 -23.18 -12.02 4.05
N PRO A 43 -24.07 -12.70 3.30
CA PRO A 43 -24.31 -14.14 3.44
C PRO A 43 -23.05 -14.99 3.25
N ASP A 44 -22.88 -16.04 4.06
CA ASP A 44 -21.79 -17.01 3.94
C ASP A 44 -22.04 -18.11 2.89
N THR A 45 -23.29 -18.29 2.44
CA THR A 45 -23.60 -19.24 1.36
C THR A 45 -23.45 -18.61 -0.03
N ALA A 46 -22.80 -19.34 -0.94
CA ALA A 46 -22.55 -18.88 -2.32
C ALA A 46 -23.84 -18.56 -3.11
N ARG A 47 -24.95 -19.23 -2.78
CA ARG A 47 -26.25 -19.07 -3.46
C ARG A 47 -26.94 -17.78 -3.04
N GLU A 48 -27.03 -17.52 -1.74
CA GLU A 48 -27.68 -16.31 -1.22
C GLU A 48 -26.85 -15.07 -1.53
N LEU A 49 -25.52 -15.16 -1.41
CA LEU A 49 -24.62 -14.07 -1.77
C LEU A 49 -24.74 -13.68 -3.25
N ARG A 50 -24.82 -14.67 -4.17
CA ARG A 50 -25.10 -14.42 -5.60
C ARG A 50 -26.42 -13.69 -5.79
N ALA A 51 -27.52 -14.24 -5.27
CA ALA A 51 -28.85 -13.66 -5.45
C ALA A 51 -28.97 -12.24 -4.90
N MET A 52 -28.40 -11.99 -3.71
CA MET A 52 -28.38 -10.67 -3.06
C MET A 52 -27.60 -9.64 -3.88
N VAL A 53 -26.36 -9.98 -4.29
CA VAL A 53 -25.52 -9.07 -5.08
C VAL A 53 -26.11 -8.81 -6.47
N ASP A 54 -26.63 -9.85 -7.14
CA ASP A 54 -27.25 -9.70 -8.46
C ASP A 54 -28.49 -8.80 -8.41
N GLY A 55 -29.31 -8.92 -7.35
CA GLY A 55 -30.45 -8.03 -7.11
C GLY A 55 -30.04 -6.56 -6.91
N TYR A 56 -28.95 -6.31 -6.16
CA TYR A 56 -28.42 -4.96 -6.00
C TYR A 56 -27.82 -4.40 -7.29
N LEU A 57 -27.10 -5.20 -8.08
CA LEU A 57 -26.60 -4.80 -9.39
C LEU A 57 -27.74 -4.49 -10.38
N ALA A 58 -28.85 -5.23 -10.33
CA ALA A 58 -30.03 -4.96 -11.16
C ALA A 58 -30.71 -3.64 -10.78
N LYS A 59 -30.88 -3.36 -9.48
CA LYS A 59 -31.36 -2.06 -8.98
C LYS A 59 -30.44 -0.90 -9.38
N GLY A 60 -29.12 -1.11 -9.33
CA GLY A 60 -28.13 -0.13 -9.73
C GLY A 60 -28.21 0.23 -11.21
N ALA A 61 -28.34 -0.77 -12.09
CA ALA A 61 -28.44 -0.57 -13.53
C ALA A 61 -29.65 0.28 -13.95
N ALA A 62 -30.75 0.23 -13.17
CA ALA A 62 -31.95 1.04 -13.42
C ALA A 62 -31.75 2.55 -13.19
N LYS A 63 -30.68 2.99 -12.51
CA LYS A 63 -30.37 4.42 -12.29
C LYS A 63 -29.62 5.09 -13.45
N GLY A 64 -29.40 4.35 -14.54
CA GLY A 64 -28.81 4.86 -15.78
C GLY A 64 -27.28 4.86 -15.81
N ALA A 65 -26.73 4.95 -17.01
CA ALA A 65 -25.29 4.91 -17.23
C ALA A 65 -24.57 6.20 -16.76
N THR A 66 -23.24 6.09 -16.65
CA THR A 66 -22.32 7.24 -16.67
C THR A 66 -21.64 7.24 -18.04
N GLU A 67 -21.50 8.42 -18.65
CA GLU A 67 -20.83 8.53 -19.95
C GLU A 67 -19.34 8.16 -19.85
N GLY A 68 -18.78 7.62 -20.93
CA GLY A 68 -17.39 7.17 -20.98
C GLY A 68 -17.13 5.77 -20.39
N HIS A 69 -15.88 5.55 -20.00
CA HIS A 69 -15.38 4.31 -19.42
C HIS A 69 -15.04 4.52 -17.94
N PRO A 70 -15.73 3.85 -16.99
CA PRO A 70 -15.39 3.91 -15.58
C PRO A 70 -13.98 3.40 -15.33
N ILE A 71 -13.15 4.26 -14.73
CA ILE A 71 -11.76 3.97 -14.38
C ILE A 71 -11.59 3.84 -12.86
N ALA A 72 -12.43 4.52 -12.08
CA ALA A 72 -12.48 4.38 -10.63
C ALA A 72 -13.90 4.47 -10.06
N LEU A 73 -14.09 3.90 -8.87
CA LEU A 73 -15.34 3.92 -8.10
C LEU A 73 -15.06 4.35 -6.66
N ILE A 74 -16.00 5.04 -6.02
CA ILE A 74 -16.19 5.01 -4.55
C ILE A 74 -17.42 4.16 -4.27
N ALA A 75 -17.28 3.18 -3.37
CA ALA A 75 -18.35 2.30 -2.94
C ALA A 75 -18.30 2.07 -1.41
N PRO A 76 -19.46 1.93 -0.73
CA PRO A 76 -19.54 1.72 0.70
C PRO A 76 -19.08 0.31 1.12
N HIS A 77 -18.77 0.13 2.40
CA HIS A 77 -18.39 -1.13 3.04
C HIS A 77 -19.17 -1.50 4.31
N GLY A 78 -20.20 -0.73 4.67
CA GLY A 78 -21.19 -1.20 5.64
C GLY A 78 -21.81 -2.55 5.25
N GLY A 79 -22.49 -3.21 6.19
CA GLY A 79 -23.16 -4.49 5.91
C GLY A 79 -24.17 -4.38 4.75
N TYR A 80 -24.28 -5.41 3.92
CA TYR A 80 -25.09 -5.43 2.70
C TYR A 80 -26.58 -5.11 2.96
N GLY A 81 -27.09 -5.54 4.12
CA GLY A 81 -28.43 -5.18 4.63
C GLY A 81 -28.65 -3.69 4.93
N PHE A 82 -27.63 -2.84 4.79
CA PHE A 82 -27.72 -1.37 4.87
C PHE A 82 -27.20 -0.70 3.59
N SER A 83 -25.96 -0.99 3.21
CA SER A 83 -25.21 -0.31 2.13
C SER A 83 -25.36 -0.94 0.74
N GLY A 84 -25.87 -2.18 0.66
CA GLY A 84 -25.73 -3.04 -0.51
C GLY A 84 -26.38 -2.49 -1.78
N GLU A 85 -27.49 -1.76 -1.66
CA GLU A 85 -28.15 -1.11 -2.81
C GLU A 85 -27.29 0.01 -3.40
N THR A 86 -26.67 0.83 -2.54
CA THR A 86 -25.74 1.89 -2.93
C THR A 86 -24.45 1.33 -3.53
N ALA A 87 -23.87 0.28 -2.94
CA ALA A 87 -22.75 -0.44 -3.56
C ALA A 87 -23.14 -1.02 -4.94
N GLY A 88 -24.34 -1.60 -5.06
CA GLY A 88 -24.89 -2.09 -6.33
C GLY A 88 -24.96 -1.01 -7.41
N CYS A 89 -25.23 0.25 -7.05
CA CYS A 89 -25.22 1.39 -7.98
C CYS A 89 -23.81 1.70 -8.51
N ALA A 90 -22.77 1.63 -7.67
CA ALA A 90 -21.38 1.79 -8.11
C ALA A 90 -20.95 0.64 -9.05
N PHE A 91 -21.17 -0.61 -8.64
CA PHE A 91 -20.71 -1.78 -9.39
C PHE A 91 -21.54 -2.10 -10.65
N ALA A 92 -22.78 -1.58 -10.75
CA ALA A 92 -23.54 -1.66 -11.99
C ALA A 92 -22.86 -0.91 -13.16
N ALA A 93 -22.14 0.19 -12.89
CA ALA A 93 -21.48 0.98 -13.93
C ALA A 93 -20.34 0.22 -14.65
N VAL A 94 -19.69 -0.73 -13.95
CA VAL A 94 -18.61 -1.57 -14.48
C VAL A 94 -19.09 -2.94 -14.99
N LYS A 95 -20.37 -3.28 -14.81
CA LYS A 95 -20.90 -4.61 -15.13
C LYS A 95 -20.74 -4.94 -16.62
N GLY A 96 -20.13 -6.09 -16.92
CA GLY A 96 -19.88 -6.55 -18.28
C GLY A 96 -18.74 -5.84 -19.02
N ARG A 97 -17.95 -4.99 -18.35
CA ARG A 97 -16.71 -4.41 -18.89
C ARG A 97 -15.50 -5.24 -18.47
N GLU A 98 -14.47 -5.26 -19.33
CA GLU A 98 -13.23 -6.01 -19.07
C GLU A 98 -12.18 -5.20 -18.30
N TYR A 99 -11.80 -5.73 -17.13
CA TYR A 99 -10.65 -5.32 -16.33
C TYR A 99 -9.85 -6.56 -15.93
N ARG A 100 -8.52 -6.49 -16.07
CA ARG A 100 -7.61 -7.59 -15.68
C ARG A 100 -7.14 -7.45 -14.24
N ARG A 101 -6.99 -6.23 -13.76
CA ARG A 101 -6.56 -5.88 -12.41
C ARG A 101 -7.61 -5.02 -11.71
N VAL A 102 -7.80 -5.21 -10.42
CA VAL A 102 -8.55 -4.29 -9.55
C VAL A 102 -7.69 -3.88 -8.38
N VAL A 103 -7.43 -2.58 -8.24
CA VAL A 103 -6.80 -2.00 -7.05
C VAL A 103 -7.91 -1.60 -6.09
N VAL A 104 -7.98 -2.22 -4.91
CA VAL A 104 -8.98 -1.86 -3.89
C VAL A 104 -8.28 -1.10 -2.78
N LEU A 105 -8.59 0.19 -2.67
CA LEU A 105 -8.12 1.09 -1.61
C LEU A 105 -9.10 1.03 -0.44
N GLY A 106 -8.82 0.18 0.54
CA GLY A 106 -9.63 -0.02 1.73
C GLY A 106 -9.26 0.92 2.87
N ALA A 107 -10.26 1.42 3.59
CA ALA A 107 -10.05 2.08 4.88
C ALA A 107 -9.51 1.09 5.94
N ARG A 108 -8.60 1.57 6.79
CA ARG A 108 -8.16 0.87 8.01
C ARG A 108 -9.16 1.12 9.14
N HIS A 109 -9.70 0.06 9.72
CA HIS A 109 -10.49 0.06 10.96
C HIS A 109 -9.80 -0.74 12.07
N THR A 110 -9.21 -1.88 11.67
CA THR A 110 -8.55 -2.86 12.54
C THR A 110 -7.02 -2.72 12.50
N GLY A 111 -6.35 -3.38 13.45
CA GLY A 111 -4.89 -3.28 13.62
C GLY A 111 -4.45 -1.99 14.32
N LYS A 112 -3.13 -1.85 14.53
CA LYS A 112 -2.56 -0.61 15.08
C LYS A 112 -2.61 0.50 14.00
N PRO A 113 -2.89 1.77 14.37
CA PRO A 113 -2.72 2.89 13.45
C PRO A 113 -1.31 2.95 12.86
N PHE A 114 -1.21 3.46 11.63
CA PHE A 114 0.07 3.63 10.92
C PHE A 114 -0.03 4.71 9.85
N ARG A 115 1.10 5.35 9.54
CA ARG A 115 1.26 6.23 8.38
C ARG A 115 1.58 5.43 7.11
N GLY A 116 1.07 5.90 5.97
CA GLY A 116 1.24 5.30 4.65
C GLY A 116 0.15 4.28 4.31
N ALA A 117 0.49 3.34 3.44
CA ALA A 117 -0.36 2.26 2.96
C ALA A 117 0.23 0.88 3.30
N SER A 118 -0.63 -0.13 3.32
CA SER A 118 -0.26 -1.53 3.53
C SER A 118 -0.80 -2.40 2.39
N VAL A 119 0.04 -3.27 1.84
CA VAL A 119 -0.38 -4.36 0.96
C VAL A 119 -0.16 -5.70 1.66
N LEU A 120 -1.10 -6.62 1.50
CA LEU A 120 -0.99 -7.97 2.07
C LEU A 120 -0.51 -8.95 1.01
N ASP A 121 0.53 -9.69 1.37
CA ASP A 121 1.10 -10.70 0.51
C ASP A 121 0.59 -12.11 0.87
N VAL A 122 -0.45 -12.51 0.15
CA VAL A 122 -1.20 -13.76 0.27
C VAL A 122 -1.55 -14.23 -1.13
N ARG A 123 -1.69 -15.54 -1.36
CA ARG A 123 -2.03 -16.07 -2.70
C ARG A 123 -3.35 -15.52 -3.22
N ALA A 124 -4.33 -15.42 -2.33
CA ALA A 124 -5.69 -15.00 -2.67
C ALA A 124 -6.44 -14.44 -1.45
N TYR A 125 -7.51 -13.71 -1.72
CA TYR A 125 -8.60 -13.44 -0.78
C TYR A 125 -9.75 -14.42 -1.07
N ALA A 126 -10.23 -15.14 -0.07
CA ALA A 126 -11.40 -16.01 -0.21
C ALA A 126 -12.70 -15.22 -0.03
N THR A 127 -13.72 -15.57 -0.81
CA THR A 127 -15.13 -15.22 -0.59
C THR A 127 -15.98 -16.49 -0.73
N PRO A 128 -17.26 -16.49 -0.30
CA PRO A 128 -18.18 -17.59 -0.61
C PRO A 128 -18.43 -17.83 -2.11
N LEU A 129 -18.05 -16.89 -2.99
CA LEU A 129 -18.16 -17.06 -4.44
C LEU A 129 -16.94 -17.71 -5.08
N GLY A 130 -15.84 -17.86 -4.32
CA GLY A 130 -14.55 -18.36 -4.78
C GLY A 130 -13.41 -17.43 -4.38
N GLU A 131 -12.19 -17.87 -4.67
CA GLU A 131 -10.98 -17.09 -4.42
C GLU A 131 -10.76 -15.98 -5.45
N VAL A 132 -10.20 -14.87 -5.01
CA VAL A 132 -9.69 -13.77 -5.84
C VAL A 132 -8.18 -13.74 -5.68
N ALA A 133 -7.44 -14.05 -6.75
CA ALA A 133 -5.98 -14.08 -6.74
C ALA A 133 -5.40 -12.66 -6.52
N VAL A 134 -4.31 -12.55 -5.75
CA VAL A 134 -3.62 -11.27 -5.54
C VAL A 134 -2.55 -11.08 -6.63
N ASP A 135 -2.44 -9.87 -7.17
CA ASP A 135 -1.34 -9.47 -8.04
C ASP A 135 -0.09 -9.15 -7.20
N SER A 136 0.65 -10.20 -6.82
CA SER A 136 1.87 -10.06 -6.01
C SER A 136 2.92 -9.17 -6.69
N VAL A 137 2.97 -9.09 -8.02
CA VAL A 137 3.93 -8.22 -8.74
C VAL A 137 3.58 -6.74 -8.51
N ALA A 138 2.30 -6.39 -8.63
CA ALA A 138 1.85 -5.04 -8.28
C ALA A 138 2.06 -4.72 -6.79
N CYS A 139 1.78 -5.66 -5.88
CA CYS A 139 2.08 -5.48 -4.45
C CYS A 139 3.57 -5.25 -4.18
N LEU A 140 4.46 -6.06 -4.76
CA LEU A 140 5.92 -5.92 -4.63
C LEU A 140 6.42 -4.61 -5.23
N HIS A 141 5.85 -4.16 -6.35
CA HIS A 141 6.19 -2.87 -6.94
C HIS A 141 5.81 -1.70 -6.02
N LEU A 142 4.63 -1.74 -5.40
CA LEU A 142 4.21 -0.75 -4.40
C LEU A 142 5.16 -0.72 -3.19
N LEU A 143 5.60 -1.88 -2.71
CA LEU A 143 6.55 -1.99 -1.57
C LEU A 143 7.94 -1.38 -1.82
N LYS A 144 8.28 -1.00 -3.06
CA LYS A 144 9.49 -0.22 -3.36
C LYS A 144 9.39 1.24 -2.89
N HIS A 145 8.18 1.75 -2.66
CA HIS A 145 7.95 3.11 -2.20
C HIS A 145 7.91 3.17 -0.65
N PRO A 146 8.62 4.10 0.02
CA PRO A 146 8.80 4.07 1.48
C PRO A 146 7.52 4.27 2.30
N LEU A 147 6.44 4.78 1.68
CA LEU A 147 5.11 4.86 2.31
C LEU A 147 4.29 3.58 2.19
N PHE A 148 4.80 2.52 1.58
CA PHE A 148 4.13 1.21 1.49
C PHE A 148 4.85 0.18 2.36
N SER A 149 4.07 -0.73 2.93
CA SER A 149 4.55 -1.73 3.89
C SER A 149 3.67 -2.99 3.82
N THR A 150 4.07 -4.08 4.48
CA THR A 150 3.20 -5.22 4.71
C THR A 150 2.88 -5.34 6.19
N ARG A 151 1.66 -4.92 6.57
CA ARG A 151 1.18 -4.98 7.96
C ARG A 151 0.06 -6.01 8.07
N ALA A 152 0.40 -7.29 8.25
CA ALA A 152 -0.58 -8.38 8.31
C ALA A 152 -1.74 -8.14 9.33
N SER A 153 -1.47 -7.44 10.44
CA SER A 153 -2.47 -7.03 11.43
C SER A 153 -3.52 -6.05 10.90
N ALA A 154 -3.18 -5.23 9.89
CA ALA A 154 -4.09 -4.28 9.26
C ALA A 154 -5.03 -4.91 8.21
N HIS A 155 -4.81 -6.18 7.83
CA HIS A 155 -5.65 -6.89 6.85
C HIS A 155 -6.37 -8.13 7.45
N ARG A 156 -5.84 -8.70 8.54
CA ARG A 156 -6.31 -9.97 9.15
C ARG A 156 -7.81 -9.99 9.46
N SER A 157 -8.31 -8.90 10.04
CA SER A 157 -9.72 -8.75 10.45
C SER A 157 -10.44 -7.63 9.69
N GLU A 158 -9.76 -7.00 8.74
CA GLU A 158 -10.23 -5.79 8.07
C GLU A 158 -11.25 -6.10 6.98
N HIS A 159 -12.36 -5.36 6.95
CA HIS A 159 -13.53 -5.67 6.14
C HIS A 159 -13.64 -4.83 4.87
N SER A 160 -13.07 -3.62 4.87
CA SER A 160 -13.25 -2.63 3.79
C SER A 160 -12.98 -3.20 2.39
N ILE A 161 -11.89 -3.94 2.21
CA ILE A 161 -11.58 -4.64 0.94
C ILE A 161 -12.51 -5.83 0.70
N GLU A 162 -12.70 -6.70 1.71
CA GLU A 162 -13.41 -7.98 1.58
C GLU A 162 -14.83 -7.79 1.01
N VAL A 163 -15.58 -6.83 1.53
CA VAL A 163 -16.99 -6.64 1.15
C VAL A 163 -17.18 -6.09 -0.27
N GLN A 164 -16.12 -5.61 -0.92
CA GLN A 164 -16.16 -5.23 -2.35
C GLN A 164 -16.03 -6.45 -3.27
N LEU A 165 -15.39 -7.52 -2.81
CA LEU A 165 -15.01 -8.65 -3.66
C LEU A 165 -16.21 -9.41 -4.26
N PRO A 166 -17.31 -9.68 -3.53
CA PRO A 166 -18.48 -10.32 -4.13
C PRO A 166 -19.12 -9.47 -5.24
N PHE A 167 -19.20 -8.14 -5.07
CA PHE A 167 -19.69 -7.25 -6.12
C PHE A 167 -18.78 -7.26 -7.36
N LEU A 168 -17.46 -7.27 -7.19
CA LEU A 168 -16.51 -7.38 -8.30
C LEU A 168 -16.66 -8.74 -9.03
N GLN A 169 -16.67 -9.85 -8.30
CA GLN A 169 -16.87 -11.21 -8.85
C GLN A 169 -18.20 -11.35 -9.62
N ARG A 170 -19.24 -10.56 -9.30
CA ARG A 170 -20.53 -10.55 -10.01
C ARG A 170 -20.67 -9.51 -11.12
N SER A 171 -19.85 -8.46 -11.12
CA SER A 171 -19.90 -7.39 -12.13
C SER A 171 -18.92 -7.61 -13.28
N ILE A 172 -17.68 -8.00 -12.98
CA ILE A 172 -16.56 -8.07 -13.95
C ILE A 172 -15.95 -9.49 -14.09
N GLY A 173 -16.36 -10.45 -13.26
CA GLY A 173 -15.91 -11.85 -13.36
C GLY A 173 -14.52 -12.08 -12.75
N SER A 174 -13.55 -12.50 -13.57
CA SER A 174 -12.21 -12.89 -13.13
C SER A 174 -11.19 -11.75 -13.29
N PHE A 175 -10.47 -11.44 -12.21
CA PHE A 175 -9.47 -10.36 -12.14
C PHE A 175 -8.40 -10.68 -11.10
N SER A 176 -7.24 -10.01 -11.16
CA SER A 176 -6.25 -9.98 -10.08
C SER A 176 -6.46 -8.79 -9.15
N LEU A 177 -6.28 -8.99 -7.84
CA LEU A 177 -6.52 -7.99 -6.80
C LEU A 177 -5.21 -7.36 -6.32
N VAL A 178 -5.16 -6.03 -6.20
CA VAL A 178 -4.16 -5.31 -5.40
C VAL A 178 -4.84 -4.80 -4.14
N PRO A 179 -4.71 -5.50 -2.99
CA PRO A 179 -5.42 -5.16 -1.77
C PRO A 179 -4.62 -4.12 -0.96
N VAL A 180 -4.95 -2.84 -1.09
CA VAL A 180 -4.26 -1.74 -0.41
C VAL A 180 -5.09 -1.24 0.76
N ILE A 181 -4.66 -1.48 2.00
CA ILE A 181 -5.21 -0.80 3.18
C ILE A 181 -4.51 0.54 3.35
N VAL A 182 -5.25 1.63 3.13
CA VAL A 182 -4.76 2.98 3.33
C VAL A 182 -4.85 3.31 4.82
N GLY A 183 -3.69 3.57 5.43
CA GLY A 183 -3.59 4.04 6.79
C GLY A 183 -3.87 5.54 6.89
N TYR A 184 -3.15 6.20 7.78
CA TYR A 184 -3.10 7.65 7.85
C TYR A 184 -2.16 8.20 6.77
N LEU A 185 -2.57 9.27 6.09
CA LEU A 185 -1.72 10.04 5.18
C LEU A 185 -1.69 11.48 5.67
N LYS A 186 -0.50 12.06 5.86
CA LYS A 186 -0.36 13.52 5.95
C LYS A 186 -0.40 14.13 4.54
N GLU A 187 -0.51 15.44 4.45
CA GLU A 187 -0.66 16.17 3.18
C GLU A 187 0.38 15.79 2.11
N SER A 188 1.66 15.94 2.44
CA SER A 188 2.80 15.51 1.61
C SER A 188 2.87 14.01 1.28
N ASP A 189 2.07 13.12 1.92
CA ASP A 189 2.01 11.70 1.57
C ASP A 189 1.07 11.43 0.38
N TYR A 190 0.07 12.27 0.14
CA TYR A 190 -1.01 11.96 -0.81
C TYR A 190 -0.52 11.85 -2.25
N VAL A 191 0.27 12.81 -2.73
CA VAL A 191 0.79 12.80 -4.11
C VAL A 191 1.77 11.65 -4.34
N PRO A 192 2.77 11.36 -3.46
CA PRO A 192 3.61 10.17 -3.58
C PRO A 192 2.84 8.85 -3.54
N VAL A 193 1.84 8.70 -2.65
CA VAL A 193 1.01 7.49 -2.58
C VAL A 193 0.15 7.32 -3.84
N ALA A 194 -0.46 8.40 -4.34
CA ALA A 194 -1.22 8.40 -5.57
C ALA A 194 -0.33 8.05 -6.78
N ALA A 195 0.89 8.61 -6.86
CA ALA A 195 1.85 8.32 -7.91
C ALA A 195 2.33 6.85 -7.87
N ALA A 196 2.61 6.30 -6.68
CA ALA A 196 2.99 4.89 -6.52
C ALA A 196 1.85 3.94 -6.96
N ILE A 197 0.59 4.24 -6.58
CA ILE A 197 -0.58 3.49 -7.05
C ILE A 197 -0.71 3.61 -8.58
N ARG A 198 -0.52 4.81 -9.14
CA ARG A 198 -0.63 5.05 -10.58
C ARG A 198 0.36 4.23 -11.41
N GLN A 199 1.51 3.84 -10.86
CA GLN A 199 2.51 2.98 -11.53
C GLN A 199 2.05 1.53 -11.71
N VAL A 200 1.09 1.03 -10.92
CA VAL A 200 0.50 -0.31 -11.08
C VAL A 200 -0.88 -0.27 -11.76
N VAL A 201 -1.30 0.90 -12.22
CA VAL A 201 -2.56 1.14 -12.92
C VAL A 201 -2.29 1.24 -14.42
N ASP A 202 -2.82 0.28 -15.17
CA ASP A 202 -2.83 0.24 -16.63
C ASP A 202 -4.23 0.46 -17.20
N ASP A 203 -4.33 0.47 -18.52
CA ASP A 203 -5.58 0.62 -19.27
C ASP A 203 -6.67 -0.41 -18.90
N ASN A 204 -6.29 -1.58 -18.39
CA ASN A 204 -7.22 -2.64 -17.99
C ASN A 204 -7.37 -2.75 -16.47
N THR A 205 -7.02 -1.68 -15.73
CA THR A 205 -7.11 -1.63 -14.27
C THR A 205 -8.33 -0.83 -13.81
N LEU A 206 -9.12 -1.39 -12.90
CA LEU A 206 -10.15 -0.66 -12.15
C LEU A 206 -9.60 -0.24 -10.78
N VAL A 207 -9.88 0.98 -10.33
CA VAL A 207 -9.60 1.40 -8.94
C VAL A 207 -10.91 1.48 -8.15
N VAL A 208 -10.99 0.81 -6.99
CA VAL A 208 -12.14 0.88 -6.10
C VAL A 208 -11.70 1.48 -4.77
N VAL A 209 -12.19 2.67 -4.45
CA VAL A 209 -12.07 3.27 -3.12
C VAL A 209 -13.22 2.77 -2.27
N SER A 210 -12.89 2.08 -1.19
CA SER A 210 -13.89 1.56 -0.27
C SER A 210 -14.09 2.52 0.91
N SER A 211 -15.23 3.22 0.93
CA SER A 211 -15.56 4.21 1.95
C SER A 211 -17.07 4.30 2.20
N ASP A 212 -17.48 4.12 3.44
CA ASP A 212 -18.69 4.77 3.96
C ASP A 212 -18.42 6.29 4.15
N LEU A 213 -19.47 7.09 4.38
CA LEU A 213 -19.36 8.51 4.70
C LEU A 213 -19.45 8.72 6.22
N THR A 214 -20.29 9.66 6.70
CA THR A 214 -20.34 9.98 8.13
C THR A 214 -20.92 8.83 8.96
N HIS A 215 -20.17 8.42 9.98
CA HIS A 215 -20.64 7.62 11.11
C HIS A 215 -21.14 8.57 12.22
N TYR A 216 -22.45 8.78 12.29
CA TYR A 216 -23.10 9.70 13.22
C TYR A 216 -23.72 8.95 14.42
N GLY A 217 -23.49 9.48 15.62
CA GLY A 217 -24.08 9.01 16.87
C GLY A 217 -23.07 9.05 18.02
N SER A 218 -23.57 9.08 19.26
CA SER A 218 -22.74 9.05 20.47
C SER A 218 -21.83 7.82 20.54
N THR A 219 -22.30 6.68 20.04
CA THR A 219 -21.53 5.42 19.95
C THR A 219 -20.33 5.49 19.00
N PHE A 220 -20.32 6.42 18.05
CA PHE A 220 -19.18 6.70 17.17
C PHE A 220 -18.33 7.89 17.66
N GLY A 221 -18.68 8.50 18.80
CA GLY A 221 -18.02 9.70 19.32
C GLY A 221 -18.27 10.97 18.51
N PHE A 222 -19.25 10.97 17.59
CA PHE A 222 -19.48 12.08 16.66
C PHE A 222 -20.98 12.37 16.48
N ALA A 223 -21.47 13.44 17.12
CA ALA A 223 -22.85 13.91 17.00
C ALA A 223 -22.91 15.46 17.10
N PRO A 224 -22.42 16.20 16.08
CA PRO A 224 -22.27 17.67 16.08
C PRO A 224 -23.59 18.45 15.88
N PHE A 225 -24.72 17.76 15.89
CA PHE A 225 -26.07 18.31 15.87
C PHE A 225 -26.99 17.31 16.57
N ARG A 226 -28.12 17.78 17.11
CA ARG A 226 -29.11 16.93 17.81
C ARG A 226 -30.53 17.06 17.27
N GLU A 227 -30.78 18.12 16.49
CA GLU A 227 -32.06 18.38 15.83
C GLU A 227 -31.89 18.24 14.32
N LYS A 228 -32.98 17.92 13.60
CA LYS A 228 -32.99 17.75 12.13
C LYS A 228 -31.83 16.86 11.63
N VAL A 229 -31.62 15.73 12.32
CA VAL A 229 -30.44 14.88 12.14
C VAL A 229 -30.34 14.37 10.71
N ARG A 230 -31.46 13.99 10.09
CA ARG A 230 -31.52 13.48 8.72
C ARG A 230 -31.03 14.51 7.70
N GLU A 231 -31.50 15.76 7.83
CA GLU A 231 -31.22 16.88 6.94
C GLU A 231 -29.80 17.42 7.15
N ASN A 232 -29.37 17.55 8.42
CA ASN A 232 -28.03 18.03 8.77
C ASN A 232 -26.94 17.02 8.39
N LEU A 233 -27.21 15.71 8.54
CA LEU A 233 -26.32 14.64 8.07
C LEU A 233 -26.22 14.65 6.54
N GLU A 234 -27.33 14.80 5.82
CA GLU A 234 -27.29 14.94 4.36
C GLU A 234 -26.55 16.19 3.88
N LYS A 235 -26.69 17.32 4.58
CA LYS A 235 -25.93 18.54 4.28
C LYS A 235 -24.42 18.34 4.51
N LEU A 236 -24.04 17.61 5.55
CA LEU A 236 -22.66 17.26 5.87
C LEU A 236 -22.06 16.33 4.81
N ASP A 237 -22.75 15.24 4.49
CA ASP A 237 -22.28 14.23 3.54
C ASP A 237 -22.25 14.77 2.10
N ARG A 238 -23.29 15.50 1.65
CA ARG A 238 -23.29 16.13 0.33
C ARG A 238 -22.22 17.21 0.20
N GLY A 239 -21.92 17.94 1.27
CA GLY A 239 -20.81 18.89 1.29
C GLY A 239 -19.46 18.21 1.03
N ALA A 240 -19.24 17.02 1.59
CA ALA A 240 -18.04 16.23 1.30
C ALA A 240 -18.04 15.67 -0.15
N VAL A 241 -19.18 15.13 -0.62
CA VAL A 241 -19.32 14.58 -1.97
C VAL A 241 -19.12 15.64 -3.06
N ASP A 242 -19.52 16.89 -2.82
CA ASP A 242 -19.34 18.00 -3.77
C ASP A 242 -17.86 18.31 -4.05
N PHE A 243 -16.98 18.25 -3.04
CA PHE A 243 -15.53 18.34 -3.27
C PHE A 243 -14.98 17.14 -4.05
N ILE A 244 -15.50 15.93 -3.79
CA ILE A 244 -15.11 14.70 -4.50
C ILE A 244 -15.48 14.79 -5.99
N THR A 245 -16.71 15.20 -6.32
CA THR A 245 -17.16 15.29 -7.72
C THR A 245 -16.54 16.46 -8.48
N ARG A 246 -16.01 17.47 -7.78
CA ARG A 246 -15.22 18.58 -8.35
C ARG A 246 -13.71 18.30 -8.44
N PHE A 247 -13.25 17.11 -8.03
CA PHE A 247 -11.84 16.74 -7.95
C PHE A 247 -10.98 17.61 -7.01
N ASP A 248 -11.62 18.32 -6.08
CA ASP A 248 -10.94 19.22 -5.14
C ASP A 248 -10.48 18.43 -3.90
N ALA A 249 -9.36 17.73 -4.04
CA ALA A 249 -8.76 16.98 -2.95
C ALA A 249 -8.37 17.86 -1.74
N PRO A 250 -7.76 19.07 -1.91
CA PRO A 250 -7.52 19.98 -0.79
C PRO A 250 -8.79 20.42 -0.08
N GLY A 251 -9.80 20.90 -0.82
CA GLY A 251 -11.09 21.28 -0.27
C GLY A 251 -11.77 20.14 0.49
N PHE A 252 -11.75 18.91 -0.05
CA PHE A 252 -12.27 17.71 0.63
C PHE A 252 -11.57 17.44 1.96
N ARG A 253 -10.24 17.52 2.03
CA ARG A 253 -9.47 17.28 3.27
C ARG A 253 -9.72 18.37 4.29
N THR A 254 -9.68 19.64 3.88
CA THR A 254 -10.00 20.80 4.73
C THR A 254 -11.44 20.72 5.24
N TYR A 255 -12.40 20.29 4.40
CA TYR A 255 -13.78 20.06 4.80
C TYR A 255 -13.88 18.99 5.88
N CYS A 256 -13.30 17.79 5.66
CA CYS A 256 -13.29 16.70 6.65
C CYS A 256 -12.69 17.14 7.99
N ARG A 257 -11.58 17.89 7.97
CA ARG A 257 -10.92 18.41 9.18
C ARG A 257 -11.79 19.43 9.92
N ARG A 258 -12.38 20.38 9.20
CA ARG A 258 -13.19 21.48 9.76
C ARG A 258 -14.53 21.01 10.31
N THR A 259 -15.17 20.02 9.67
CA THR A 259 -16.48 19.50 10.10
C THR A 259 -16.38 18.30 11.04
N GLY A 260 -15.19 17.67 11.13
CA GLY A 260 -14.99 16.42 11.86
C GLY A 260 -15.63 15.19 11.20
N ALA A 261 -16.14 15.31 9.97
CA ALA A 261 -16.86 14.23 9.29
C ALA A 261 -16.10 12.90 9.34
N THR A 262 -16.75 11.88 9.89
CA THR A 262 -16.17 10.57 10.22
C THR A 262 -16.04 9.62 9.02
N ILE A 263 -15.77 10.19 7.83
CA ILE A 263 -15.59 9.46 6.56
C ILE A 263 -14.37 8.54 6.67
N CYS A 264 -14.62 7.24 6.79
CA CYS A 264 -13.62 6.23 7.10
C CYS A 264 -12.53 6.09 6.02
N GLY A 265 -12.89 6.19 4.74
CA GLY A 265 -11.99 6.12 3.60
C GLY A 265 -11.39 7.45 3.16
N ARG A 266 -11.48 8.52 3.96
CA ARG A 266 -11.01 9.88 3.58
C ARG A 266 -9.57 9.95 3.04
N TYR A 267 -8.65 9.14 3.55
CA TYR A 267 -7.28 9.08 3.03
C TYR A 267 -7.21 8.40 1.65
N ALA A 268 -7.97 7.34 1.43
CA ALA A 268 -8.07 6.67 0.12
C ALA A 268 -8.79 7.54 -0.92
N ILE A 269 -9.84 8.27 -0.53
CA ILE A 269 -10.52 9.26 -1.38
C ILE A 269 -9.55 10.38 -1.76
N GLY A 270 -8.84 10.99 -0.80
CA GLY A 270 -7.87 12.03 -1.11
C GLY A 270 -6.76 11.54 -2.05
N ALA A 271 -6.30 10.29 -1.90
CA ALA A 271 -5.29 9.70 -2.78
C ALA A 271 -5.81 9.41 -4.19
N VAL A 272 -7.04 8.92 -4.36
CA VAL A 272 -7.58 8.65 -5.71
C VAL A 272 -7.70 9.95 -6.52
N LEU A 273 -8.16 11.04 -5.89
CA LEU A 273 -8.38 12.32 -6.57
C LEU A 273 -7.08 12.91 -7.16
N HIS A 274 -5.92 12.62 -6.57
CA HIS A 274 -4.60 13.08 -7.06
C HIS A 274 -4.05 12.28 -8.25
N MET A 275 -4.60 11.11 -8.59
CA MET A 275 -4.13 10.31 -9.73
C MET A 275 -5.11 10.23 -10.92
N LEU A 276 -6.31 10.80 -10.80
CA LEU A 276 -7.29 10.77 -11.88
C LEU A 276 -6.85 11.66 -13.09
N PRO A 277 -7.02 11.18 -14.33
CA PRO A 277 -6.75 11.95 -15.55
C PRO A 277 -7.55 13.26 -15.66
N ALA A 278 -6.99 14.23 -16.39
CA ALA A 278 -7.60 15.55 -16.62
C ALA A 278 -8.97 15.56 -17.33
N GLU A 279 -9.30 14.48 -18.06
CA GLU A 279 -10.58 14.33 -18.77
C GLU A 279 -11.63 13.52 -17.98
N THR A 280 -11.31 13.10 -16.76
CA THR A 280 -12.23 12.27 -15.94
C THR A 280 -13.47 13.07 -15.53
N GLN A 281 -14.66 12.55 -15.76
CA GLN A 281 -15.92 13.03 -15.19
C GLN A 281 -16.25 12.24 -13.91
N ALA A 282 -16.92 12.89 -12.96
CA ALA A 282 -17.36 12.26 -11.70
C ALA A 282 -18.88 12.41 -11.53
N LYS A 283 -19.56 11.31 -11.19
CA LYS A 283 -21.01 11.30 -10.95
C LYS A 283 -21.30 10.57 -9.64
N ALA A 284 -21.91 11.26 -8.67
CA ALA A 284 -22.54 10.61 -7.53
C ALA A 284 -23.82 9.90 -8.02
N VAL A 285 -23.79 8.57 -8.08
CA VAL A 285 -24.89 7.75 -8.64
C VAL A 285 -25.90 7.30 -7.60
N ASP A 286 -25.54 7.31 -6.32
CA ASP A 286 -26.46 7.04 -5.21
C ASP A 286 -25.99 7.62 -3.87
N TYR A 287 -26.94 7.87 -2.97
CA TYR A 287 -26.70 8.27 -1.58
C TYR A 287 -27.84 7.78 -0.68
N CYS A 288 -27.52 7.14 0.45
CA CYS A 288 -28.49 6.79 1.48
C CYS A 288 -27.86 6.75 2.89
N ARG A 289 -28.71 6.64 3.93
CA ARG A 289 -28.29 6.48 5.32
C ARG A 289 -28.87 5.19 5.90
N SER A 290 -28.20 4.55 6.85
CA SER A 290 -28.78 3.41 7.57
C SER A 290 -30.09 3.78 8.29
N GLY A 291 -30.20 5.02 8.77
CA GLY A 291 -31.44 5.55 9.37
C GLY A 291 -32.61 5.71 8.40
N ASP A 292 -32.40 5.79 7.08
CA ASP A 292 -33.49 5.87 6.10
C ASP A 292 -34.38 4.60 6.09
N ARG A 293 -33.85 3.45 6.53
CA ARG A 293 -34.56 2.15 6.51
C ARG A 293 -35.54 1.95 7.67
N GLY A 294 -35.37 2.65 8.79
CA GLY A 294 -36.13 2.42 10.02
C GLY A 294 -36.48 3.67 10.83
N GLY A 295 -36.10 4.86 10.36
CA GLY A 295 -36.35 6.13 11.06
C GLY A 295 -35.43 6.42 12.24
N ASP A 296 -34.59 5.48 12.67
CA ASP A 296 -33.61 5.69 13.74
C ASP A 296 -32.35 6.40 13.21
N TYR A 297 -32.22 7.67 13.59
CA TYR A 297 -31.04 8.50 13.33
C TYR A 297 -30.14 8.67 14.57
N THR A 298 -30.43 8.02 15.71
CA THR A 298 -29.58 8.12 16.91
C THR A 298 -28.20 7.50 16.70
N ARG A 299 -28.11 6.51 15.81
CA ARG A 299 -26.89 5.89 15.30
C ARG A 299 -27.07 5.59 13.81
N SER A 300 -26.56 6.47 12.96
CA SER A 300 -26.68 6.36 11.50
C SER A 300 -25.32 6.39 10.82
N VAL A 301 -25.11 5.51 9.84
CA VAL A 301 -23.96 5.57 8.92
C VAL A 301 -24.48 5.95 7.54
N SER A 302 -23.81 6.89 6.90
CA SER A 302 -24.12 7.37 5.55
C SER A 302 -23.31 6.63 4.49
N TYR A 303 -23.90 6.42 3.32
CA TYR A 303 -23.31 5.69 2.20
C TYR A 303 -23.47 6.50 0.92
N ALA A 304 -22.43 6.53 0.09
CA ALA A 304 -22.50 7.11 -1.25
C ALA A 304 -21.79 6.23 -2.28
N ALA A 305 -22.28 6.28 -3.51
CA ALA A 305 -21.64 5.68 -4.67
C ALA A 305 -21.23 6.78 -5.65
N VAL A 306 -19.94 6.82 -6.02
CA VAL A 306 -19.41 7.77 -7.00
C VAL A 306 -18.70 6.99 -8.11
N VAL A 307 -19.02 7.31 -9.36
CA VAL A 307 -18.37 6.75 -10.55
C VAL A 307 -17.47 7.81 -11.16
N PHE A 308 -16.21 7.45 -11.40
CA PHE A 308 -15.24 8.25 -12.14
C PHE A 308 -15.02 7.61 -13.50
N ALA A 309 -15.37 8.31 -14.58
CA ALA A 309 -15.27 7.81 -15.94
C ALA A 309 -14.46 8.76 -16.83
N ALA A 310 -13.60 8.21 -17.68
CA ALA A 310 -12.84 8.98 -18.67
C ALA A 310 -13.40 8.71 -20.08
N PRO A 311 -13.10 9.56 -21.09
CA PRO A 311 -13.49 9.29 -22.48
C PRO A 311 -12.92 7.96 -23.03
N GLY A 312 -11.76 7.55 -22.51
CA GLY A 312 -11.14 6.25 -22.75
C GLY A 312 -10.72 5.58 -21.44
N ARG A 313 -9.67 4.74 -21.50
CA ARG A 313 -9.08 4.05 -20.34
C ARG A 313 -8.12 5.00 -19.57
N TRP A 314 -7.17 4.47 -18.80
CA TRP A 314 -6.23 5.26 -17.95
C TRP A 314 -5.13 5.98 -18.76
N GLY A 315 -5.53 6.89 -19.66
CA GLY A 315 -4.64 7.76 -20.43
C GLY A 315 -4.44 9.16 -19.83
N GLY A 316 -3.51 9.93 -20.40
CA GLY A 316 -3.27 11.34 -20.07
C GLY A 316 -2.40 11.60 -18.83
N THR A 317 -1.94 12.85 -18.68
CA THR A 317 -1.29 13.33 -17.45
C THR A 317 -2.32 13.41 -16.30
N PRO A 318 -1.90 13.19 -15.04
CA PRO A 318 -2.76 13.48 -13.89
C PRO A 318 -3.31 14.91 -13.92
N ARG A 319 -4.48 15.14 -13.30
CA ARG A 319 -5.01 16.49 -13.10
C ARG A 319 -3.92 17.39 -12.46
N PRO A 320 -3.64 18.58 -13.03
CA PRO A 320 -2.89 19.60 -12.30
C PRO A 320 -3.60 19.83 -10.96
N ILE A 321 -2.84 19.83 -9.86
CA ILE A 321 -3.41 20.06 -8.54
C ILE A 321 -4.12 21.41 -8.57
N ALA A 322 -5.41 21.44 -8.24
CA ALA A 322 -6.18 22.66 -8.21
C ALA A 322 -5.58 23.60 -7.15
N ARG A 323 -4.77 24.56 -7.60
CA ARG A 323 -4.28 25.64 -6.75
C ARG A 323 -5.50 26.38 -6.21
N VAL A 324 -5.69 26.32 -4.90
CA VAL A 324 -6.72 27.08 -4.21
C VAL A 324 -6.44 28.56 -4.52
N LYS A 325 -7.39 29.22 -5.21
CA LYS A 325 -7.29 30.65 -5.49
C LYS A 325 -7.42 31.40 -4.17
N HIS A 326 -6.29 31.86 -3.65
CA HIS A 326 -6.16 32.44 -2.32
C HIS A 326 -5.96 33.96 -2.41
N ASP A 327 -7.03 34.71 -2.62
CA ASP A 327 -6.98 36.18 -2.52
C ASP A 327 -8.24 36.73 -1.85
N THR A 328 -8.12 37.00 -0.55
CA THR A 328 -8.73 38.09 0.26
C THR A 328 -8.73 37.67 1.74
N VAL A 329 -7.74 38.13 2.51
CA VAL A 329 -7.70 37.91 3.97
C VAL A 329 -8.64 38.90 4.64
N ALA A 330 -9.64 38.42 5.38
CA ALA A 330 -10.54 39.30 6.12
C ALA A 330 -9.81 39.98 7.30
N PRO A 331 -10.13 41.26 7.63
CA PRO A 331 -9.45 41.97 8.71
C PRO A 331 -9.48 41.22 10.05
N GLY A 332 -8.30 40.93 10.61
CA GLY A 332 -8.13 40.21 11.88
C GLY A 332 -7.81 38.71 11.75
N GLN A 333 -7.84 38.15 10.53
CA GLN A 333 -7.29 36.83 10.22
C GLN A 333 -5.78 36.90 9.93
N VAL A 334 -5.08 35.78 10.08
CA VAL A 334 -3.67 35.60 9.67
C VAL A 334 -3.60 35.44 8.16
N SER A 335 -2.62 36.09 7.53
CA SER A 335 -2.20 35.82 6.16
C SER A 335 -1.78 34.35 5.95
N ILE A 336 -1.63 33.91 4.71
CA ILE A 336 -1.21 32.52 4.43
C ILE A 336 0.28 32.35 4.78
N GLU A 337 1.08 33.37 4.51
CA GLU A 337 2.49 33.48 4.87
C GLU A 337 2.66 33.39 6.39
N GLY A 338 1.84 34.12 7.14
CA GLY A 338 1.80 34.08 8.60
C GLY A 338 1.35 32.72 9.13
N GLN A 339 0.37 32.07 8.51
CA GLN A 339 -0.06 30.71 8.88
C GLN A 339 1.06 29.69 8.68
N LYS A 340 1.71 29.71 7.51
CA LYS A 340 2.91 28.89 7.20
C LYS A 340 4.04 29.13 8.20
N ALA A 341 4.35 30.40 8.52
CA ALA A 341 5.40 30.75 9.47
C ALA A 341 5.10 30.25 10.89
N LEU A 342 3.84 30.34 11.34
CA LEU A 342 3.42 29.84 12.66
C LEU A 342 3.45 28.31 12.76
N LEU A 343 3.06 27.61 11.70
CA LEU A 343 3.14 26.14 11.64
C LEU A 343 4.59 25.67 11.61
N ALA A 344 5.46 26.31 10.82
CA ALA A 344 6.89 26.03 10.79
C ALA A 344 7.55 26.26 12.16
N LEU A 345 7.17 27.33 12.87
CA LEU A 345 7.62 27.59 14.24
C LEU A 345 7.15 26.50 15.23
N ALA A 346 5.87 26.11 15.17
CA ALA A 346 5.35 25.02 16.00
C ALA A 346 6.08 23.70 15.70
N ARG A 347 6.34 23.37 14.43
CA ARG A 347 7.09 22.19 14.00
C ARG A 347 8.51 22.16 14.57
N GLN A 348 9.26 23.26 14.43
CA GLN A 348 10.61 23.40 15.00
C GLN A 348 10.59 23.28 16.53
N THR A 349 9.59 23.88 17.17
CA THR A 349 9.39 23.81 18.62
C THR A 349 9.12 22.39 19.10
N LEU A 350 8.26 21.64 18.41
CA LEU A 350 7.92 20.26 18.74
C LEU A 350 9.15 19.33 18.64
N ALA A 351 9.94 19.47 17.57
CA ALA A 351 11.16 18.70 17.37
C ALA A 351 12.19 18.98 18.48
N ALA A 352 12.47 20.26 18.77
CA ALA A 352 13.39 20.64 19.83
C ALA A 352 12.91 20.19 21.22
N ALA A 353 11.61 20.26 21.50
CA ALA A 353 11.03 19.80 22.76
C ALA A 353 11.18 18.27 22.94
N ALA A 354 10.94 17.48 21.91
CA ALA A 354 11.10 16.02 21.95
C ALA A 354 12.57 15.59 22.14
N GLU A 355 13.52 16.34 21.59
CA GLU A 355 14.96 16.11 21.76
C GLU A 355 15.58 16.79 23.00
N ALA A 356 14.78 17.46 23.85
CA ALA A 356 15.22 18.28 24.97
C ALA A 356 16.28 19.37 24.61
N ARG A 357 16.19 19.92 23.39
CA ARG A 357 17.09 20.97 22.87
C ARG A 357 16.52 22.37 23.10
N HIS A 358 17.41 23.36 23.12
CA HIS A 358 17.03 24.77 23.17
C HIS A 358 16.41 25.23 21.85
N ILE A 359 15.25 25.90 21.91
CA ILE A 359 14.53 26.44 20.74
C ILE A 359 15.14 27.81 20.37
N PRO A 360 15.66 28.01 19.15
CA PRO A 360 16.13 29.34 18.71
C PRO A 360 14.98 30.34 18.66
N ALA A 361 15.24 31.60 19.04
CA ALA A 361 14.23 32.66 18.91
C ALA A 361 13.89 32.89 17.42
N PRO A 362 12.62 32.80 17.00
CA PRO A 362 12.25 32.95 15.60
C PRO A 362 12.43 34.38 15.10
N LYS A 363 12.84 34.53 13.84
CA LYS A 363 12.84 35.82 13.14
C LYS A 363 11.41 36.16 12.71
N VAL A 364 10.81 37.16 13.37
CA VAL A 364 9.40 37.55 13.13
C VAL A 364 9.31 38.64 12.06
N GLY A 365 8.88 38.24 10.86
CA GLY A 365 8.77 39.12 9.69
C GLY A 365 7.54 40.04 9.67
N SER A 366 6.34 39.52 9.96
CA SER A 366 5.09 40.30 9.85
C SER A 366 4.54 40.77 11.20
N GLU A 367 3.86 41.93 11.18
CA GLU A 367 3.29 42.59 12.36
C GLU A 367 2.10 41.81 12.97
N GLU A 368 1.33 41.11 12.13
CA GLU A 368 0.23 40.22 12.56
C GLU A 368 0.68 39.17 13.58
N LEU A 369 1.92 38.66 13.47
CA LEU A 369 2.49 37.65 14.38
C LEU A 369 2.89 38.23 15.73
N ARG A 370 3.01 39.56 15.81
CA ARG A 370 3.31 40.30 17.04
C ARG A 370 2.05 40.62 17.86
N THR A 371 0.85 40.39 17.30
CA THR A 371 -0.43 40.63 17.98
C THR A 371 -0.63 39.68 19.17
N LEU A 372 -1.38 40.16 20.18
CA LEU A 372 -1.84 39.34 21.30
C LEU A 372 -3.17 38.68 20.92
N ARG A 373 -3.13 37.37 20.60
CA ARG A 373 -4.32 36.60 20.21
C ARG A 373 -4.30 35.22 20.83
N GLY A 374 -5.42 34.82 21.44
CA GLY A 374 -5.57 33.48 22.00
C GLY A 374 -5.37 32.41 20.93
N VAL A 375 -4.84 31.26 21.32
CA VAL A 375 -4.52 30.16 20.40
C VAL A 375 -4.54 28.81 21.12
N PHE A 376 -4.94 27.78 20.38
CA PHE A 376 -4.83 26.38 20.78
C PHE A 376 -3.87 25.67 19.83
N VAL A 377 -2.87 25.00 20.41
CA VAL A 377 -2.00 24.07 19.68
C VAL A 377 -2.55 22.67 19.90
N THR A 378 -2.89 21.99 18.81
CA THR A 378 -3.34 20.60 18.83
C THR A 378 -2.35 19.74 18.05
N LEU A 379 -1.86 18.69 18.70
CA LEU A 379 -0.97 17.68 18.14
C LEU A 379 -1.80 16.44 17.83
N ASN A 380 -1.75 15.95 16.59
CA ASN A 380 -2.52 14.80 16.12
C ASN A 380 -1.60 13.73 15.53
N LYS A 381 -1.37 12.61 16.24
CA LYS A 381 -0.61 11.47 15.71
C LYS A 381 -1.54 10.50 15.01
N TYR A 382 -1.29 10.25 13.72
CA TYR A 382 -2.16 9.43 12.85
C TYR A 382 -3.66 9.84 12.86
N GLY A 383 -3.95 11.13 13.07
CA GLY A 383 -5.31 11.66 13.21
C GLY A 383 -5.98 11.35 14.56
N GLN A 384 -5.22 10.91 15.56
CA GLN A 384 -5.64 10.77 16.96
C GLN A 384 -4.99 11.87 17.82
N LEU A 385 -5.74 12.41 18.78
CA LEU A 385 -5.25 13.46 19.67
C LEU A 385 -4.03 12.97 20.48
N ARG A 386 -2.89 13.67 20.32
CA ARG A 386 -1.59 13.37 20.95
C ARG A 386 -1.20 14.36 22.05
N GLY A 387 -1.81 15.55 22.03
CA GLY A 387 -1.70 16.62 23.03
C GLY A 387 -2.51 17.84 22.57
N CYS A 388 -3.13 18.59 23.48
CA CYS A 388 -3.79 19.86 23.11
C CYS A 388 -3.81 20.83 24.29
N VAL A 389 -3.20 21.99 24.09
CA VAL A 389 -3.07 23.06 25.09
C VAL A 389 -3.36 24.39 24.41
N GLY A 390 -4.10 25.25 25.09
CA GLY A 390 -4.42 26.58 24.58
C GLY A 390 -4.47 27.65 25.65
N ASN A 391 -4.49 28.89 25.18
CA ASN A 391 -4.62 30.09 26.01
C ASN A 391 -5.59 31.06 25.33
N PHE A 392 -6.62 31.53 26.05
CA PHE A 392 -7.58 32.51 25.54
C PHE A 392 -7.06 33.95 25.62
N ALA A 393 -6.18 34.25 26.58
CA ALA A 393 -5.72 35.62 26.89
C ALA A 393 -4.20 35.64 27.13
N PRO A 394 -3.38 35.51 26.07
CA PRO A 394 -1.93 35.55 26.19
C PRO A 394 -1.41 36.94 26.54
N LYS A 395 -0.33 36.95 27.34
CA LYS A 395 0.42 38.15 27.71
C LYS A 395 1.62 38.41 26.78
N THR A 396 1.86 37.49 25.84
CA THR A 396 2.99 37.49 24.91
C THR A 396 2.49 37.46 23.46
N PRO A 397 3.27 37.97 22.50
CA PRO A 397 2.98 37.85 21.07
C PRO A 397 2.58 36.44 20.63
N LEU A 398 1.76 36.35 19.59
CA LEU A 398 1.24 35.09 19.04
C LEU A 398 2.35 34.06 18.75
N TYR A 399 3.47 34.48 18.17
CA TYR A 399 4.60 33.57 17.89
C TYR A 399 5.21 32.97 19.18
N GLN A 400 5.35 33.76 20.24
CA GLN A 400 5.85 33.28 21.54
C GLN A 400 4.84 32.37 22.22
N THR A 401 3.55 32.74 22.16
CA THR A 401 2.45 31.96 22.71
C THR A 401 2.37 30.56 22.06
N ILE A 402 2.54 30.48 20.73
CA ILE A 402 2.59 29.20 20.01
C ILE A 402 3.81 28.38 20.41
N THR A 403 4.98 29.01 20.62
CA THR A 403 6.19 28.32 21.10
C THR A 403 5.94 27.68 22.48
N GLU A 404 5.46 28.47 23.45
CA GLU A 404 5.16 27.98 24.81
C GLU A 404 4.12 26.85 24.80
N LEU A 405 3.02 27.04 24.08
CA LEU A 405 1.93 26.06 24.03
C LEU A 405 2.30 24.78 23.28
N THR A 406 3.15 24.86 22.26
CA THR A 406 3.64 23.66 21.56
C THR A 406 4.53 22.81 22.46
N GLN A 407 5.45 23.45 23.20
CA GLN A 407 6.24 22.75 24.21
C GLN A 407 5.34 22.12 25.28
N ARG A 408 4.34 22.85 25.79
CA ARG A 408 3.37 22.32 26.76
C ARG A 408 2.51 21.18 26.21
N ALA A 409 2.17 21.19 24.92
CA ALA A 409 1.42 20.12 24.27
C ALA A 409 2.26 18.85 24.07
N ALA A 410 3.57 18.97 23.86
CA ALA A 410 4.50 17.83 23.81
C ALA A 410 4.62 17.08 25.15
N PHE A 411 4.35 17.77 26.26
CA PHE A 411 4.36 17.24 27.63
C PHE A 411 2.97 17.28 28.31
N ASP A 412 1.88 17.20 27.52
CA ASP A 412 0.52 17.17 28.02
C ASP A 412 0.30 15.94 28.91
N ARG A 413 0.09 16.16 30.22
CA ARG A 413 0.04 15.12 31.27
C ARG A 413 -1.02 14.03 31.05
N ARG A 414 -1.96 14.22 30.12
CA ARG A 414 -2.95 13.20 29.73
C ARG A 414 -2.35 12.10 28.84
N PHE A 415 -1.14 12.31 28.31
CA PHE A 415 -0.44 11.43 27.39
C PHE A 415 1.01 11.21 27.85
N THR A 416 1.65 10.17 27.33
CA THR A 416 3.12 10.02 27.42
C THR A 416 3.80 11.21 26.73
N PRO A 417 4.96 11.72 27.19
CA PRO A 417 5.73 12.73 26.46
C PRO A 417 5.97 12.34 24.99
N VAL A 418 6.01 13.30 24.08
CA VAL A 418 6.33 13.05 22.65
C VAL A 418 7.79 12.61 22.52
N ALA A 419 8.02 11.43 21.94
CA ALA A 419 9.37 10.93 21.67
C ALA A 419 9.90 11.41 20.28
N PRO A 420 11.23 11.52 20.08
CA PRO A 420 11.81 12.02 18.83
C PRO A 420 11.36 11.29 17.56
N ASP A 421 11.17 9.98 17.64
CA ASP A 421 10.70 9.13 16.53
C ASP A 421 9.21 9.34 16.19
N GLU A 422 8.44 9.99 17.06
CA GLU A 422 7.04 10.32 16.80
C GLU A 422 6.83 11.64 16.07
N VAL A 423 7.85 12.51 16.00
CA VAL A 423 7.69 13.90 15.54
C VAL A 423 7.15 13.96 14.10
N ASP A 424 7.72 13.18 13.18
CA ASP A 424 7.34 13.17 11.75
C ASP A 424 5.94 12.59 11.44
N ASP A 425 5.34 11.94 12.44
CA ASP A 425 4.03 11.28 12.41
C ASP A 425 2.92 12.07 13.12
N ILE A 426 3.26 13.20 13.75
CA ILE A 426 2.34 14.17 14.33
C ILE A 426 2.00 15.23 13.27
N GLU A 427 0.73 15.56 13.09
CA GLU A 427 0.24 16.81 12.49
C GLU A 427 0.02 17.88 13.56
N ILE A 428 0.30 19.14 13.21
CA ILE A 428 0.02 20.31 14.05
C ILE A 428 -1.15 21.09 13.46
N ASP A 429 -2.18 21.30 14.27
CA ASP A 429 -3.28 22.23 14.00
C ASP A 429 -3.24 23.40 14.99
N LEU A 430 -3.36 24.62 14.45
CA LEU A 430 -3.42 25.88 15.19
C LEU A 430 -4.82 26.47 15.06
N SER A 431 -5.52 26.63 16.18
CA SER A 431 -6.78 27.37 16.24
C SER A 431 -6.50 28.74 16.84
N VAL A 432 -6.23 29.74 16.00
CA VAL A 432 -5.95 31.10 16.48
C VAL A 432 -7.23 31.92 16.53
N LEU A 433 -7.51 32.51 17.68
CA LEU A 433 -8.69 33.32 17.91
C LEU A 433 -8.50 34.71 17.30
N SER A 434 -9.57 35.29 16.75
CA SER A 434 -9.59 36.72 16.43
C SER A 434 -9.41 37.54 17.72
N PRO A 435 -8.93 38.81 17.64
CA PRO A 435 -9.00 39.71 18.79
C PRO A 435 -10.45 39.80 19.30
N PRO A 436 -10.69 39.77 20.63
CA PRO A 436 -12.03 39.86 21.18
C PRO A 436 -12.67 41.21 20.86
N LYS A 437 -13.82 41.20 20.19
CA LYS A 437 -14.59 42.39 19.84
C LYS A 437 -15.70 42.59 20.87
N VAL A 438 -15.61 43.66 21.65
CA VAL A 438 -16.68 44.07 22.57
C VAL A 438 -17.94 44.42 21.78
N LEU A 439 -19.06 43.81 22.14
CA LEU A 439 -20.36 44.10 21.55
C LEU A 439 -21.04 45.29 22.24
N LYS A 440 -21.64 46.18 21.45
CA LYS A 440 -22.55 47.23 21.96
C LYS A 440 -23.93 46.64 22.32
N ASP A 441 -24.40 45.69 21.54
CA ASP A 441 -25.56 44.85 21.83
C ASP A 441 -25.07 43.41 22.15
N PRO A 442 -25.23 42.92 23.40
CA PRO A 442 -24.85 41.57 23.80
C PRO A 442 -25.39 40.42 22.93
N LEU A 443 -26.41 40.63 22.10
CA LEU A 443 -27.03 39.62 21.23
C LEU A 443 -26.64 39.75 19.74
N ALA A 444 -25.82 40.74 19.38
CA ALA A 444 -25.37 41.02 18.01
C ALA A 444 -24.23 40.08 17.52
N TRP A 445 -24.48 38.78 17.61
CA TRP A 445 -23.58 37.69 17.18
C TRP A 445 -24.37 36.47 16.72
N GLU A 446 -23.75 35.58 15.95
CA GLU A 446 -24.37 34.33 15.46
C GLU A 446 -23.96 33.13 16.33
N LEU A 447 -24.97 32.40 16.82
CA LEU A 447 -24.84 31.16 17.58
C LEU A 447 -24.20 30.07 16.71
N GLY A 448 -23.21 29.34 17.24
CA GLY A 448 -22.46 28.31 16.49
C GLY A 448 -21.34 28.83 15.59
N LYS A 449 -21.29 30.14 15.31
CA LYS A 449 -20.21 30.78 14.54
C LYS A 449 -19.20 31.49 15.44
N HIS A 450 -19.66 32.22 16.44
CA HIS A 450 -18.80 33.00 17.33
C HIS A 450 -18.66 32.34 18.71
N GLY A 451 -17.46 32.44 19.28
CA GLY A 451 -17.25 32.24 20.70
C GLY A 451 -17.63 33.52 21.46
N ILE A 452 -18.06 33.35 22.71
CA ILE A 452 -18.43 34.46 23.60
C ILE A 452 -17.52 34.48 24.83
N THR A 453 -17.17 35.66 25.29
CA THR A 453 -16.54 35.90 26.59
C THR A 453 -17.37 36.93 27.35
N VAL A 454 -17.66 36.64 28.62
CA VAL A 454 -18.36 37.56 29.53
C VAL A 454 -17.39 37.94 30.63
N ARG A 455 -17.20 39.24 30.87
CA ARG A 455 -16.31 39.78 31.90
C ARG A 455 -17.02 40.84 32.76
N ARG A 456 -16.84 40.78 34.08
CA ARG A 456 -17.36 41.75 35.06
C ARG A 456 -16.39 41.91 36.22
N GLY A 457 -15.64 43.01 36.23
CA GLY A 457 -14.52 43.18 37.16
C GLY A 457 -13.45 42.11 36.94
N VAL A 458 -13.04 41.42 38.02
CA VAL A 458 -12.07 40.30 37.97
C VAL A 458 -12.69 38.95 37.57
N ARG A 459 -14.01 38.86 37.39
CA ARG A 459 -14.70 37.61 37.02
C ARG A 459 -14.88 37.54 35.51
N GLU A 460 -14.44 36.43 34.92
CA GLU A 460 -14.63 36.16 33.49
C GLU A 460 -14.90 34.68 33.21
N ALA A 461 -15.59 34.40 32.11
CA ALA A 461 -15.63 33.08 31.50
C ALA A 461 -15.87 33.19 30.00
N THR A 462 -15.52 32.12 29.28
CA THR A 462 -15.65 32.02 27.84
C THR A 462 -16.26 30.69 27.39
N TYR A 463 -16.95 30.70 26.26
CA TYR A 463 -17.37 29.51 25.51
C TYR A 463 -16.95 29.64 24.05
N LEU A 464 -16.36 28.57 23.50
CA LEU A 464 -15.99 28.43 22.10
C LEU A 464 -17.25 28.30 21.21
N PRO A 465 -17.18 28.61 19.89
CA PRO A 465 -18.30 28.45 18.96
C PRO A 465 -18.99 27.08 19.03
N GLN A 466 -18.21 26.00 19.18
CA GLN A 466 -18.69 24.62 19.19
C GLN A 466 -19.58 24.31 20.42
N VAL A 467 -19.45 25.05 21.52
CA VAL A 467 -20.28 24.83 22.73
C VAL A 467 -21.73 25.30 22.51
N ALA A 468 -21.97 26.10 21.47
CA ALA A 468 -23.31 26.56 21.10
C ALA A 468 -24.29 25.42 20.82
N GLU A 469 -23.81 24.24 20.40
CA GLU A 469 -24.61 23.02 20.18
C GLU A 469 -25.34 22.51 21.45
N HIS A 470 -25.05 23.07 22.62
CA HIS A 470 -25.69 22.73 23.90
C HIS A 470 -26.77 23.73 24.33
N PHE A 471 -27.00 24.79 23.55
CA PHE A 471 -27.93 25.87 23.87
C PHE A 471 -28.87 26.13 22.69
N LYS A 472 -30.15 26.42 22.97
CA LYS A 472 -31.14 26.73 21.92
C LYS A 472 -31.13 28.19 21.52
N THR A 473 -30.68 29.07 22.42
CA THR A 473 -30.68 30.53 22.23
C THR A 473 -29.37 31.17 22.66
N LYS A 474 -29.11 32.40 22.17
CA LYS A 474 -27.94 33.20 22.55
C LYS A 474 -28.00 33.57 24.04
N GLU A 475 -29.21 33.84 24.51
CA GLU A 475 -29.57 34.19 25.88
C GLU A 475 -29.26 33.05 26.86
N GLU A 476 -29.59 31.80 26.50
CA GLU A 476 -29.23 30.61 27.28
C GLU A 476 -27.71 30.45 27.39
N MET A 477 -27.00 30.59 26.27
CA MET A 477 -25.54 30.46 26.23
C MET A 477 -24.84 31.57 27.04
N LEU A 478 -25.29 32.82 26.92
CA LEU A 478 -24.83 33.95 27.73
C LEU A 478 -25.11 33.75 29.21
N ALA A 479 -26.33 33.31 29.56
CA ALA A 479 -26.71 33.04 30.94
C ALA A 479 -25.88 31.90 31.56
N ALA A 480 -25.58 30.85 30.79
CA ALA A 480 -24.65 29.80 31.20
C ALA A 480 -23.21 30.30 31.31
N CYS A 481 -22.78 31.23 30.46
CA CYS A 481 -21.45 31.82 30.52
C CYS A 481 -21.28 32.74 31.74
N CYS A 482 -22.30 33.53 32.09
CA CYS A 482 -22.36 34.27 33.36
C CYS A 482 -22.22 33.34 34.57
N ARG A 483 -23.01 32.26 34.63
CA ARG A 483 -22.90 31.27 35.72
C ARG A 483 -21.50 30.66 35.80
N LYS A 484 -20.88 30.34 34.66
CA LYS A 484 -19.50 29.84 34.57
C LYS A 484 -18.46 30.86 35.05
N ALA A 485 -18.69 32.16 34.85
CA ALA A 485 -17.88 33.24 35.41
C ALA A 485 -18.14 33.50 36.91
N GLY A 486 -19.07 32.77 37.54
CA GLY A 486 -19.48 32.99 38.92
C GLY A 486 -20.22 34.32 39.11
N ILE A 487 -21.01 34.77 38.13
CA ILE A 487 -21.88 35.95 38.23
C ILE A 487 -23.33 35.59 37.88
N ASP A 488 -24.29 36.39 38.35
CA ASP A 488 -25.73 36.18 38.13
C ASP A 488 -26.03 35.97 36.63
N ALA A 489 -26.95 35.05 36.32
CA ALA A 489 -27.22 34.60 34.96
C ALA A 489 -27.73 35.70 34.00
N ASP A 490 -28.29 36.79 34.53
CA ASP A 490 -28.74 37.98 33.80
C ASP A 490 -27.67 39.09 33.75
N SER A 491 -26.49 38.91 34.37
CA SER A 491 -25.45 39.95 34.48
C SER A 491 -25.03 40.52 33.13
N TRP A 492 -25.11 39.75 32.04
CA TRP A 492 -24.82 40.22 30.68
C TRP A 492 -25.76 41.35 30.19
N ARG A 493 -26.90 41.56 30.84
CA ARG A 493 -27.82 42.69 30.61
C ARG A 493 -27.50 43.93 31.45
N ARG A 494 -26.64 43.81 32.48
CA ARG A 494 -26.38 44.87 33.46
C ARG A 494 -25.18 45.74 33.04
N LYS A 495 -25.26 47.05 33.29
CA LYS A 495 -24.13 47.97 33.10
C LYS A 495 -22.91 47.50 33.93
N GLY A 496 -21.73 47.55 33.33
CA GLY A 496 -20.47 47.08 33.93
C GLY A 496 -20.10 45.63 33.62
N THR A 497 -20.91 44.91 32.85
CA THR A 497 -20.53 43.62 32.23
C THR A 497 -20.20 43.84 30.76
N THR A 498 -19.05 43.36 30.29
CA THR A 498 -18.74 43.31 28.85
C THR A 498 -19.06 41.93 28.28
N VAL A 499 -19.61 41.92 27.07
CA VAL A 499 -19.73 40.73 26.22
C VAL A 499 -18.83 40.94 25.02
N GLU A 500 -17.88 40.04 24.86
CA GLU A 500 -16.88 40.03 23.80
C GLU A 500 -17.15 38.82 22.90
N ILE A 501 -16.97 38.98 21.58
CA ILE A 501 -16.98 37.87 20.63
C ILE A 501 -15.64 37.65 19.97
N TYR A 502 -15.39 36.41 19.57
CA TYR A 502 -14.25 36.03 18.74
C TYR A 502 -14.63 34.90 17.79
N GLU A 503 -13.92 34.84 16.66
CA GLU A 503 -13.93 33.68 15.77
C GLU A 503 -12.64 32.85 15.99
N ALA A 504 -12.66 31.57 15.63
CA ALA A 504 -11.46 30.73 15.64
C ALA A 504 -11.04 30.43 14.19
N GLN A 505 -9.92 31.00 13.76
CA GLN A 505 -9.27 30.65 12.49
C GLN A 505 -8.47 29.36 12.72
N VAL A 506 -8.98 28.24 12.22
CA VAL A 506 -8.35 26.92 12.35
C VAL A 506 -7.58 26.59 11.07
N PHE A 507 -6.28 26.36 11.21
CA PHE A 507 -5.39 25.96 10.12
C PHE A 507 -4.33 24.98 10.62
N GLY A 508 -3.91 24.05 9.79
CA GLY A 508 -2.90 23.05 10.13
C GLY A 508 -1.89 22.89 9.01
N GLU A 509 -0.88 22.04 9.21
CA GLU A 509 0.15 21.78 8.19
C GLU A 509 -0.45 21.30 6.86
N ALA A 510 -1.53 20.51 6.90
CA ALA A 510 -2.25 20.08 5.70
C ALA A 510 -3.04 21.18 4.97
N THR A 511 -3.06 22.40 5.48
CA THR A 511 -3.60 23.54 4.75
C THR A 511 -2.58 24.09 3.73
N PHE A 512 -1.27 23.78 3.85
CA PHE A 512 -0.21 24.57 3.21
C PHE A 512 1.03 23.80 2.67
N ASP A 513 0.85 22.70 1.93
CA ASP A 513 1.96 22.06 1.17
C ASP A 513 2.00 22.51 -0.31
N GLU A 514 2.61 23.66 -0.57
CA GLU A 514 3.63 23.72 -1.63
C GLU A 514 4.96 24.01 -0.92
N PRO A 515 6.08 23.36 -1.29
CA PRO A 515 7.37 23.63 -0.67
C PRO A 515 7.78 25.07 -0.94
N SER A 516 7.76 25.92 0.09
CA SER A 516 8.42 27.23 -0.01
C SER A 516 9.92 27.00 -0.09
N PRO A 517 10.62 27.47 -1.13
CA PRO A 517 12.07 27.48 -1.09
C PRO A 517 12.56 28.40 0.04
N ASP A 518 13.67 27.99 0.64
CA ASP A 518 14.66 28.86 1.28
C ASP A 518 14.18 29.87 2.33
N LEU A 519 13.99 29.39 3.56
CA LEU A 519 14.28 30.19 4.74
C LEU A 519 15.73 29.93 5.18
N ILE A 520 16.67 30.45 4.40
CA ILE A 520 18.11 30.36 4.66
C ILE A 520 18.42 31.01 6.02
N VAL A 521 18.88 30.18 6.97
CA VAL A 521 19.65 30.65 8.12
C VAL A 521 21.11 30.28 7.85
N SER A 522 21.95 31.30 7.91
CA SER A 522 23.34 31.27 7.46
C SER A 522 24.20 30.18 8.13
N GLY A 523 24.71 29.25 7.31
CA GLY A 523 26.06 28.71 7.44
C GLY A 523 26.35 27.77 8.61
N LYS A 524 26.04 26.49 8.44
CA LYS A 524 27.03 25.39 8.48
C LYS A 524 26.37 24.05 8.14
N THR A 525 26.87 23.37 7.11
CA THR A 525 26.55 21.98 6.80
C THR A 525 27.04 21.09 7.94
N TYR A 526 26.13 20.36 8.60
CA TYR A 526 26.50 19.38 9.61
C TYR A 526 26.47 17.97 9.02
N ILE A 527 27.66 17.38 8.86
CA ILE A 527 27.84 15.96 8.56
C ILE A 527 27.96 15.24 9.92
N PRO A 528 27.11 14.25 10.26
CA PRO A 528 27.28 13.47 11.48
C PRO A 528 28.47 12.50 11.32
N SER A 529 29.59 12.78 12.01
CA SER A 529 30.81 11.97 11.96
C SER A 529 31.11 11.25 13.28
N GLY A 530 30.69 9.97 13.37
CA GLY A 530 31.16 8.95 14.33
C GLY A 530 30.79 9.14 15.82
N PRO A 531 31.28 8.26 16.73
CA PRO A 531 31.93 6.95 16.51
C PRO A 531 31.30 5.79 17.34
N VAL A 532 31.50 4.53 16.91
CA VAL A 532 31.22 3.29 17.71
C VAL A 532 32.40 2.32 17.49
N PRO A 533 32.90 1.58 18.51
CA PRO A 533 34.34 1.29 18.62
C PRO A 533 34.83 0.01 17.91
N ALA A 534 36.16 -0.16 17.90
CA ALA A 534 36.85 -1.15 17.09
C ALA A 534 37.29 -2.43 17.86
N LYS A 535 36.99 -3.58 17.22
CA LYS A 535 37.82 -4.80 17.06
C LYS A 535 38.30 -5.64 18.26
N PRO A 536 38.39 -6.95 18.00
CA PRO A 536 39.63 -7.70 18.16
C PRO A 536 40.42 -7.89 16.83
N THR A 537 41.74 -8.07 16.95
CA THR A 537 42.73 -8.44 15.90
C THR A 537 42.94 -9.96 15.86
N ALA A 538 43.65 -10.64 14.94
CA ALA A 538 44.37 -10.33 13.69
C ALA A 538 43.92 -11.36 12.59
N THR A 539 44.41 -11.49 11.35
CA THR A 539 45.79 -11.65 10.80
C THR A 539 45.73 -11.39 9.27
N PRO A 540 46.80 -10.95 8.55
CA PRO A 540 46.64 -10.33 7.24
C PRO A 540 46.64 -11.31 6.05
N THR A 541 45.68 -11.12 5.15
CA THR A 541 45.77 -11.49 3.72
C THR A 541 45.20 -10.33 2.90
N VAL A 542 45.75 -10.08 1.71
CA VAL A 542 45.36 -8.96 0.85
C VAL A 542 43.85 -9.03 0.57
N LYS A 543 43.07 -8.07 1.09
CA LYS A 543 41.63 -8.00 0.85
C LYS A 543 41.36 -7.52 -0.58
N ALA A 544 41.42 -8.44 -1.55
CA ALA A 544 40.84 -8.20 -2.87
C ALA A 544 39.38 -7.72 -2.71
N ALA A 545 39.02 -6.69 -3.48
CA ALA A 545 37.81 -5.91 -3.30
C ALA A 545 36.52 -6.75 -3.47
N VAL A 546 35.42 -6.25 -2.92
CA VAL A 546 34.08 -6.79 -3.15
C VAL A 546 33.65 -6.45 -4.58
N ASP A 547 33.16 -7.44 -5.31
CA ASP A 547 32.60 -7.25 -6.65
C ASP A 547 31.22 -6.58 -6.53
N LYS A 548 31.21 -5.28 -6.84
CA LYS A 548 30.01 -4.41 -6.92
C LYS A 548 29.54 -4.17 -8.35
N ALA A 549 30.13 -4.85 -9.33
CA ALA A 549 29.77 -4.74 -10.74
C ALA A 549 28.81 -5.86 -11.14
N SER A 550 29.06 -7.07 -10.65
CA SER A 550 28.24 -8.26 -10.90
C SER A 550 26.98 -8.35 -10.05
N THR A 551 25.97 -9.02 -10.59
CA THR A 551 24.68 -9.35 -9.96
C THR A 551 24.38 -10.83 -10.18
N ALA A 552 23.56 -11.40 -9.31
CA ALA A 552 23.12 -12.78 -9.49
C ALA A 552 21.70 -13.04 -8.97
N VAL A 553 21.03 -14.00 -9.60
CA VAL A 553 19.83 -14.64 -9.08
C VAL A 553 19.98 -16.16 -9.16
N ALA A 554 19.80 -16.85 -8.03
CA ALA A 554 19.81 -18.30 -7.93
C ALA A 554 18.41 -18.79 -7.54
N ILE A 555 17.74 -19.50 -8.45
CA ILE A 555 16.37 -19.98 -8.33
C ILE A 555 16.38 -21.46 -7.99
N GLY A 556 15.60 -21.90 -6.99
CA GLY A 556 15.53 -23.30 -6.56
C GLY A 556 14.12 -23.72 -6.18
N ILE A 557 13.52 -24.64 -6.93
CA ILE A 557 12.12 -25.06 -6.77
C ILE A 557 12.07 -26.55 -6.39
N GLY A 558 11.86 -26.81 -5.10
CA GLY A 558 11.83 -28.16 -4.54
C GLY A 558 10.46 -28.85 -4.55
N GLU A 559 9.38 -28.15 -4.86
CA GLU A 559 8.02 -28.67 -4.71
C GLU A 559 7.04 -28.08 -5.73
N TYR A 560 6.32 -28.97 -6.40
CA TYR A 560 5.41 -28.65 -7.49
C TYR A 560 4.04 -29.26 -7.22
N ALA A 561 2.98 -28.45 -7.27
CA ALA A 561 1.61 -28.90 -7.01
C ALA A 561 1.10 -30.02 -7.93
N PHE A 562 1.75 -30.24 -9.09
CA PHE A 562 1.37 -31.26 -10.08
C PHE A 562 2.39 -32.40 -10.25
N LEU A 563 3.61 -32.26 -9.72
CA LEU A 563 4.73 -33.19 -9.91
C LEU A 563 5.28 -33.73 -8.57
N GLY A 564 4.89 -33.14 -7.45
CA GLY A 564 5.38 -33.49 -6.11
C GLY A 564 6.72 -32.85 -5.79
N LYS A 565 7.47 -33.48 -4.89
CA LYS A 565 8.75 -32.99 -4.39
C LYS A 565 9.89 -33.36 -5.35
N ILE A 566 10.67 -32.35 -5.73
CA ILE A 566 11.99 -32.53 -6.33
C ILE A 566 13.04 -32.23 -5.24
N PRO A 567 13.85 -33.21 -4.82
CA PRO A 567 14.86 -32.99 -3.78
C PRO A 567 15.95 -32.01 -4.27
N ALA A 568 16.83 -31.58 -3.35
CA ALA A 568 18.00 -30.73 -3.57
C ALA A 568 17.80 -29.29 -4.07
N CYS A 569 16.81 -29.01 -4.92
CA CYS A 569 16.76 -27.78 -5.73
C CYS A 569 16.85 -26.47 -4.92
N ARG A 570 16.19 -26.42 -3.75
CA ARG A 570 16.23 -25.28 -2.80
C ARG A 570 17.63 -25.04 -2.23
N ASP A 571 18.33 -26.11 -1.85
CA ASP A 571 19.64 -26.06 -1.20
C ASP A 571 20.77 -25.86 -2.22
N ASP A 572 20.58 -26.35 -3.44
CA ASP A 572 21.45 -26.09 -4.57
C ASP A 572 21.47 -24.61 -4.97
N ALA A 573 20.30 -23.95 -5.02
CA ALA A 573 20.23 -22.50 -5.24
C ALA A 573 20.94 -21.70 -4.11
N ARG A 574 20.80 -22.14 -2.84
CA ARG A 574 21.50 -21.55 -1.70
C ARG A 574 23.02 -21.71 -1.82
N ARG A 575 23.51 -22.90 -2.18
CA ARG A 575 24.95 -23.18 -2.37
C ARG A 575 25.55 -22.38 -3.53
N ILE A 576 24.80 -22.14 -4.61
CA ILE A 576 25.24 -21.28 -5.72
C ILE A 576 25.35 -19.82 -5.29
N ALA A 577 24.37 -19.29 -4.53
CA ALA A 577 24.49 -17.94 -3.98
C ALA A 577 25.66 -17.82 -2.98
N GLU A 578 25.83 -18.82 -2.10
CA GLU A 578 26.97 -18.87 -1.17
C GLU A 578 28.32 -18.88 -1.91
N LEU A 579 28.44 -19.66 -2.99
CA LEU A 579 29.61 -19.68 -3.87
C LEU A 579 29.91 -18.29 -4.45
N LEU A 580 28.90 -17.60 -4.98
CA LEU A 580 29.05 -16.30 -5.59
C LEU A 580 29.49 -15.24 -4.57
N THR A 581 28.86 -15.22 -3.40
CA THR A 581 29.21 -14.30 -2.32
C THR A 581 30.58 -14.60 -1.70
N LYS A 582 30.92 -15.87 -1.46
CA LYS A 582 32.17 -16.24 -0.73
C LYS A 582 33.39 -16.40 -1.62
N ALA A 583 33.27 -17.11 -2.75
CA ALA A 583 34.41 -17.35 -3.64
C ALA A 583 34.59 -16.17 -4.62
N ARG A 584 33.53 -15.81 -5.36
CA ARG A 584 33.58 -14.69 -6.31
C ARG A 584 33.51 -13.30 -5.68
N ARG A 585 33.30 -13.21 -4.36
CA ARG A 585 33.24 -11.96 -3.58
C ARG A 585 32.18 -10.97 -4.09
N LEU A 586 31.08 -11.47 -4.68
CA LEU A 586 29.95 -10.62 -5.02
C LEU A 586 29.38 -9.95 -3.77
N ASP A 587 28.99 -8.69 -3.91
CA ASP A 587 28.28 -7.96 -2.86
C ASP A 587 26.99 -8.73 -2.49
N PRO A 588 26.80 -9.15 -1.21
CA PRO A 588 25.64 -9.95 -0.79
C PRO A 588 24.30 -9.30 -1.14
N GLU A 589 24.23 -7.97 -1.18
CA GLU A 589 23.00 -7.23 -1.52
C GLU A 589 22.60 -7.41 -3.00
N ARG A 590 23.52 -7.90 -3.84
CA ARG A 590 23.36 -8.08 -5.29
C ARG A 590 23.19 -9.55 -5.70
N VAL A 591 23.02 -10.45 -4.72
CA VAL A 591 22.80 -11.90 -4.92
C VAL A 591 21.44 -12.30 -4.37
N ALA A 592 20.45 -12.50 -5.24
CA ALA A 592 19.11 -12.93 -4.85
C ALA A 592 19.00 -14.47 -4.83
N VAL A 593 18.50 -15.05 -3.73
CA VAL A 593 18.12 -16.48 -3.65
C VAL A 593 16.60 -16.57 -3.74
N VAL A 594 16.09 -17.18 -4.81
CA VAL A 594 14.65 -17.29 -5.07
C VAL A 594 14.21 -18.75 -4.90
N THR A 595 13.49 -19.08 -3.82
CA THR A 595 13.05 -20.46 -3.58
C THR A 595 11.56 -20.57 -3.31
N ASP A 596 10.97 -21.74 -3.56
CA ASP A 596 9.55 -22.01 -3.30
C ASP A 596 9.20 -22.05 -1.80
N ASP A 597 10.19 -22.35 -0.93
CA ASP A 597 10.09 -22.26 0.53
C ASP A 597 10.47 -20.88 1.11
N ALA A 598 10.73 -19.87 0.27
CA ALA A 598 11.13 -18.55 0.75
C ALA A 598 10.02 -17.87 1.60
N THR A 599 10.41 -17.41 2.79
CA THR A 599 9.53 -16.68 3.70
C THR A 599 9.21 -15.28 3.18
N ALA A 600 10.23 -14.59 2.63
CA ALA A 600 10.08 -13.29 1.97
C ALA A 600 9.54 -13.46 0.54
N ILE A 601 8.45 -12.77 0.20
CA ILE A 601 7.76 -13.00 -1.07
C ILE A 601 8.56 -12.48 -2.27
N ALA A 602 9.33 -11.39 -2.11
CA ALA A 602 10.27 -10.92 -3.13
C ALA A 602 11.36 -11.94 -3.53
N LEU A 603 11.37 -13.12 -2.88
CA LEU A 603 12.26 -14.25 -3.10
C LEU A 603 11.48 -15.57 -3.32
N ARG A 604 10.17 -15.55 -3.54
CA ARG A 604 9.39 -16.78 -3.87
C ARG A 604 9.46 -17.11 -5.34
N ALA A 605 9.61 -18.40 -5.68
CA ALA A 605 9.80 -18.86 -7.06
C ALA A 605 8.52 -18.90 -7.94
N THR A 606 7.73 -17.82 -7.93
CA THR A 606 6.59 -17.64 -8.84
C THR A 606 7.04 -17.09 -10.20
N LYS A 607 6.21 -17.21 -11.23
CA LYS A 607 6.53 -16.73 -12.58
C LYS A 607 6.92 -15.25 -12.60
N GLY A 608 6.14 -14.41 -11.92
CA GLY A 608 6.34 -12.97 -11.87
C GLY A 608 7.67 -12.60 -11.19
N ILE A 609 7.96 -13.21 -10.04
CA ILE A 609 9.16 -12.91 -9.25
C ILE A 609 10.42 -13.44 -9.94
N ILE A 610 10.38 -14.63 -10.56
CA ILE A 610 11.50 -15.14 -11.36
C ILE A 610 11.84 -14.15 -12.49
N LEU A 611 10.83 -13.71 -13.26
CA LEU A 611 11.05 -12.74 -14.34
C LEU A 611 11.53 -11.37 -13.83
N GLU A 612 10.98 -10.87 -12.72
CA GLU A 612 11.44 -9.62 -12.12
C GLU A 612 12.90 -9.71 -11.64
N ARG A 613 13.28 -10.78 -10.95
CA ARG A 613 14.65 -10.95 -10.44
C ARG A 613 15.67 -11.16 -11.56
N ILE A 614 15.29 -11.82 -12.66
CA ILE A 614 16.12 -11.92 -13.86
C ILE A 614 16.27 -10.54 -14.54
N ARG A 615 15.22 -9.71 -14.59
CA ARG A 615 15.29 -8.34 -15.12
C ARG A 615 16.18 -7.44 -14.26
N LEU A 616 15.99 -7.41 -12.94
CA LEU A 616 16.84 -6.64 -12.02
C LEU A 616 18.31 -7.08 -12.11
N CYS A 617 18.56 -8.39 -12.16
CA CYS A 617 19.91 -8.94 -12.40
C CYS A 617 20.52 -8.38 -13.70
N ALA A 618 19.76 -8.39 -14.81
CA ALA A 618 20.23 -7.88 -16.10
C ALA A 618 20.40 -6.34 -16.14
N GLU A 619 19.52 -5.58 -15.49
CA GLU A 619 19.49 -4.11 -15.50
C GLU A 619 20.57 -3.50 -14.59
N GLU A 620 20.82 -4.10 -13.42
CA GLU A 620 21.77 -3.58 -12.45
C GLU A 620 23.24 -3.99 -12.75
N ALA A 621 23.46 -5.05 -13.53
CA ALA A 621 24.81 -5.50 -13.87
C ALA A 621 25.58 -4.45 -14.70
N ARG A 622 26.82 -4.16 -14.29
CA ARG A 622 27.68 -3.14 -14.91
C ARG A 622 28.54 -3.71 -16.03
N PRO A 623 29.03 -2.89 -16.98
CA PRO A 623 29.86 -3.36 -18.10
C PRO A 623 31.07 -4.20 -17.69
N GLU A 624 31.72 -3.86 -16.58
CA GLU A 624 32.87 -4.55 -16.01
C GLU A 624 32.53 -5.81 -15.20
N GLY A 625 31.24 -6.15 -15.07
CA GLY A 625 30.73 -7.26 -14.25
C GLY A 625 29.89 -8.29 -14.99
N MET A 626 29.30 -9.19 -14.21
CA MET A 626 28.53 -10.34 -14.66
C MET A 626 27.03 -10.24 -14.30
N ALA A 627 26.15 -10.62 -15.22
CA ALA A 627 24.76 -10.96 -14.93
C ALA A 627 24.62 -12.49 -14.90
N PHE A 628 24.34 -13.06 -13.72
CA PHE A 628 24.33 -14.51 -13.50
C PHE A 628 22.95 -15.02 -13.07
N VAL A 629 22.38 -15.93 -13.87
CA VAL A 629 21.08 -16.58 -13.58
C VAL A 629 21.32 -18.07 -13.40
N TYR A 630 20.91 -18.61 -12.26
CA TYR A 630 20.87 -20.04 -11.99
C TYR A 630 19.43 -20.49 -11.72
N PHE A 631 19.07 -21.67 -12.21
CA PHE A 631 17.77 -22.30 -11.97
C PHE A 631 17.95 -23.78 -11.66
N SER A 632 17.39 -24.24 -10.54
CA SER A 632 17.26 -25.66 -10.19
C SER A 632 15.79 -26.02 -10.01
N GLY A 633 15.31 -27.04 -10.73
CA GLY A 633 13.90 -27.45 -10.67
C GLY A 633 13.42 -28.25 -11.88
N HIS A 634 12.18 -27.99 -12.30
CA HIS A 634 11.55 -28.63 -13.45
C HIS A 634 11.58 -27.73 -14.70
N ALA A 635 11.90 -28.34 -15.84
CA ALA A 635 11.79 -27.76 -17.17
C ALA A 635 11.03 -28.73 -18.08
N ALA A 636 10.31 -28.20 -19.05
CA ALA A 636 9.45 -28.95 -19.96
C ALA A 636 9.60 -28.47 -21.40
N ARG A 637 9.24 -29.32 -22.37
CA ARG A 637 9.14 -28.95 -23.79
C ARG A 637 7.74 -28.40 -24.09
N LYS A 638 7.66 -27.26 -24.77
CA LYS A 638 6.41 -26.65 -25.27
C LYS A 638 6.59 -26.30 -26.74
N GLY A 639 6.08 -27.14 -27.64
CA GLY A 639 6.39 -27.03 -29.07
C GLY A 639 7.89 -27.22 -29.31
N ASP A 640 8.53 -26.28 -30.00
CA ASP A 640 9.99 -26.28 -30.23
C ASP A 640 10.76 -25.37 -29.26
N GLU A 641 10.18 -25.13 -28.08
CA GLU A 641 10.77 -24.31 -27.03
C GLU A 641 10.95 -25.09 -25.72
N LEU A 642 12.05 -24.81 -25.03
CA LEU A 642 12.26 -25.22 -23.64
C LEU A 642 11.67 -24.15 -22.70
N VAL A 643 10.82 -24.58 -21.77
CA VAL A 643 10.27 -23.71 -20.72
C VAL A 643 10.73 -24.14 -19.34
N LEU A 644 11.14 -23.19 -18.51
CA LEU A 644 11.33 -23.41 -17.07
C LEU A 644 9.96 -23.34 -16.39
N VAL A 645 9.71 -24.17 -15.37
CA VAL A 645 8.39 -24.21 -14.70
C VAL A 645 8.48 -23.55 -13.32
N PRO A 646 7.83 -22.39 -13.11
CA PRO A 646 7.66 -21.76 -11.80
C PRO A 646 6.78 -22.56 -10.84
N ALA A 647 6.88 -22.28 -9.54
CA ALA A 647 6.12 -22.97 -8.49
C ALA A 647 4.59 -22.72 -8.54
N ASP A 648 4.16 -21.60 -9.15
CA ASP A 648 2.75 -21.21 -9.33
C ASP A 648 2.14 -21.66 -10.68
N CYS A 649 2.91 -22.36 -11.52
CA CYS A 649 2.53 -22.72 -12.88
C CYS A 649 2.56 -24.23 -13.13
N ARG A 650 1.81 -24.67 -14.16
CA ARG A 650 2.07 -25.94 -14.87
C ARG A 650 2.94 -25.67 -16.10
N TRP A 651 3.34 -26.71 -16.83
CA TRP A 651 4.21 -26.58 -18.02
C TRP A 651 3.63 -25.67 -19.11
N GLU A 652 2.30 -25.57 -19.25
CA GLU A 652 1.64 -24.64 -20.19
C GLU A 652 1.95 -23.17 -19.87
N GLY A 653 2.09 -22.88 -18.57
CA GLY A 653 2.38 -21.55 -18.02
C GLY A 653 3.87 -21.26 -17.83
N GLY A 654 4.77 -22.16 -18.22
CA GLY A 654 6.22 -22.00 -18.05
C GLY A 654 6.81 -20.71 -18.65
N ILE A 655 8.04 -20.39 -18.25
CA ILE A 655 8.82 -19.26 -18.76
C ILE A 655 9.64 -19.76 -19.96
N PRO A 656 9.43 -19.23 -21.17
CA PRO A 656 10.30 -19.44 -22.33
C PRO A 656 11.78 -19.20 -22.00
N LEU A 657 12.66 -20.13 -22.36
CA LEU A 657 14.10 -19.90 -22.25
C LEU A 657 14.53 -18.72 -23.16
N SER A 658 13.85 -18.54 -24.29
CA SER A 658 14.05 -17.38 -25.18
C SER A 658 13.75 -16.05 -24.50
N GLU A 659 12.74 -15.95 -23.63
CA GLU A 659 12.41 -14.74 -22.87
C GLU A 659 13.54 -14.38 -21.89
N ILE A 660 14.07 -15.38 -21.16
CA ILE A 660 15.19 -15.20 -20.23
C ILE A 660 16.44 -14.74 -20.98
N VAL A 661 16.73 -15.35 -22.12
CA VAL A 661 17.85 -14.97 -22.99
C VAL A 661 17.66 -13.55 -23.51
N ALA A 662 16.48 -13.17 -23.99
CA ALA A 662 16.18 -11.82 -24.47
C ALA A 662 16.28 -10.73 -23.37
N ILE A 663 16.04 -11.09 -22.10
CA ILE A 663 16.30 -10.20 -20.96
C ILE A 663 17.82 -10.04 -20.74
N LEU A 664 18.57 -11.15 -20.69
CA LEU A 664 20.03 -11.11 -20.50
C LEU A 664 20.75 -10.39 -21.64
N GLN A 665 20.33 -10.56 -22.89
CA GLN A 665 20.93 -9.89 -24.04
C GLN A 665 20.84 -8.36 -23.94
N LYS A 666 19.79 -7.81 -23.31
CA LYS A 666 19.65 -6.36 -23.03
C LYS A 666 20.54 -5.87 -21.89
N SER A 667 21.13 -6.76 -21.09
CA SER A 667 22.07 -6.38 -20.04
C SER A 667 23.31 -5.70 -20.61
N ARG A 668 23.81 -4.70 -19.89
CA ARG A 668 25.11 -4.06 -20.18
C ARG A 668 26.31 -4.88 -19.70
N ALA A 669 26.09 -5.96 -18.95
CA ALA A 669 27.14 -6.82 -18.41
C ALA A 669 28.08 -7.35 -19.50
N GLY A 670 29.39 -7.28 -19.25
CA GLY A 670 30.41 -7.91 -20.10
C GLY A 670 30.37 -9.44 -20.05
N GLN A 671 29.73 -10.01 -19.02
CA GLN A 671 29.56 -11.46 -18.85
C GLN A 671 28.09 -11.79 -18.59
N LYS A 672 27.48 -12.66 -19.39
CA LYS A 672 26.07 -13.07 -19.25
C LYS A 672 26.02 -14.59 -19.15
N VAL A 673 25.54 -15.11 -18.02
CA VAL A 673 25.60 -16.53 -17.69
C VAL A 673 24.23 -17.03 -17.27
N LEU A 674 23.79 -18.15 -17.87
CA LEU A 674 22.55 -18.83 -17.56
C LEU A 674 22.85 -20.30 -17.28
N VAL A 675 22.45 -20.81 -16.11
CA VAL A 675 22.72 -22.18 -15.68
C VAL A 675 21.40 -22.85 -15.32
N ILE A 676 21.04 -23.90 -16.05
CA ILE A 676 19.80 -24.66 -15.85
C ILE A 676 20.15 -26.06 -15.35
N ASP A 677 19.88 -26.32 -14.07
CA ASP A 677 19.86 -27.65 -13.49
C ASP A 677 18.42 -28.18 -13.40
N ALA A 678 17.98 -28.89 -14.44
CA ALA A 678 16.63 -29.44 -14.46
C ALA A 678 16.62 -30.93 -14.83
N ALA A 679 15.49 -31.58 -14.56
CA ALA A 679 15.25 -33.03 -14.72
C ALA A 679 15.88 -33.92 -13.63
N HIS A 680 15.67 -33.60 -12.35
CA HIS A 680 16.06 -34.44 -11.22
C HIS A 680 15.41 -35.84 -11.25
N ALA A 681 16.16 -36.88 -10.89
CA ALA A 681 15.62 -38.22 -10.68
C ALA A 681 14.53 -38.24 -9.58
N GLY A 682 13.29 -38.57 -9.97
CA GLY A 682 12.11 -38.54 -9.09
C GLY A 682 10.83 -38.15 -9.83
N ALA A 683 10.93 -37.35 -10.89
CA ALA A 683 9.83 -37.15 -11.84
C ALA A 683 9.49 -38.49 -12.52
N SER A 684 8.19 -38.84 -12.60
CA SER A 684 7.77 -40.16 -13.09
C SER A 684 8.15 -40.38 -14.57
N ARG A 685 8.41 -41.64 -14.95
CA ARG A 685 9.06 -42.10 -16.20
C ARG A 685 8.33 -41.81 -17.54
N LYS A 686 7.54 -40.73 -17.67
CA LYS A 686 6.76 -40.38 -18.87
C LYS A 686 6.79 -38.87 -19.19
N GLY A 687 7.98 -38.32 -19.39
CA GLY A 687 8.20 -36.98 -19.93
C GLY A 687 9.68 -36.80 -20.24
N GLY A 688 10.02 -36.42 -21.48
CA GLY A 688 11.42 -36.31 -21.89
C GLY A 688 12.19 -35.27 -21.06
N GLY A 689 13.45 -35.59 -20.73
CA GLY A 689 14.37 -34.67 -20.06
C GLY A 689 14.72 -33.44 -20.90
N LEU A 690 15.70 -32.66 -20.45
CA LEU A 690 16.20 -31.51 -21.21
C LEU A 690 16.57 -31.92 -22.64
N ASP A 691 16.17 -31.12 -23.63
CA ASP A 691 16.68 -31.22 -24.99
C ASP A 691 17.52 -29.97 -25.29
N PRO A 692 18.86 -30.05 -25.16
CA PRO A 692 19.76 -28.93 -25.43
C PRO A 692 19.62 -28.30 -26.82
N SER A 693 19.04 -29.00 -27.80
CA SER A 693 18.84 -28.43 -29.14
C SER A 693 17.81 -27.29 -29.15
N LEU A 694 16.84 -27.30 -28.22
CA LEU A 694 15.79 -26.28 -28.07
C LEU A 694 16.27 -24.99 -27.38
N ALA A 695 17.46 -25.00 -26.80
CA ALA A 695 18.05 -23.81 -26.19
C ALA A 695 18.82 -22.98 -27.25
N PRO A 696 18.59 -21.66 -27.34
CA PRO A 696 19.16 -20.83 -28.41
C PRO A 696 20.68 -20.78 -28.30
N ALA A 697 21.38 -20.86 -29.45
CA ALA A 697 22.81 -20.62 -29.52
C ALA A 697 23.06 -19.12 -29.69
N THR A 698 23.58 -18.45 -28.66
CA THR A 698 23.83 -17.00 -28.69
C THR A 698 25.32 -16.68 -28.77
N ALA A 699 25.65 -15.46 -29.21
CA ALA A 699 27.03 -14.98 -29.23
C ALA A 699 27.50 -14.43 -27.88
N ASP A 700 26.58 -13.96 -27.03
CA ASP A 700 26.86 -13.14 -25.86
C ASP A 700 26.39 -13.72 -24.51
N VAL A 701 25.55 -14.77 -24.50
CA VAL A 701 25.07 -15.45 -23.29
C VAL A 701 25.55 -16.90 -23.26
N ALA A 702 26.32 -17.28 -22.24
CA ALA A 702 26.70 -18.67 -22.00
C ALA A 702 25.58 -19.42 -21.27
N ILE A 703 24.91 -20.33 -21.97
CA ILE A 703 23.83 -21.15 -21.39
C ILE A 703 24.36 -22.56 -21.11
N PHE A 704 24.41 -22.96 -19.85
CA PHE A 704 24.78 -24.29 -19.39
C PHE A 704 23.55 -25.08 -18.96
N LEU A 705 23.51 -26.36 -19.33
CA LEU A 705 22.40 -27.29 -19.07
C LEU A 705 22.94 -28.55 -18.38
N SER A 706 22.26 -29.04 -17.35
CA SER A 706 22.79 -30.12 -16.50
C SER A 706 22.80 -31.52 -17.11
N CYS A 707 21.99 -31.78 -18.14
CA CYS A 707 21.91 -33.07 -18.81
C CYS A 707 21.63 -32.93 -20.32
N GLY A 708 21.94 -34.00 -21.06
CA GLY A 708 21.75 -34.13 -22.50
C GLY A 708 20.36 -34.66 -22.87
N ARG A 709 20.14 -34.80 -24.18
CA ARG A 709 18.83 -35.20 -24.74
C ARG A 709 18.40 -36.57 -24.23
N GLY A 710 17.33 -36.59 -23.41
CA GLY A 710 16.76 -37.82 -22.83
C GLY A 710 17.44 -38.30 -21.55
N GLU A 711 18.38 -37.53 -21.01
CA GLU A 711 19.06 -37.81 -19.75
C GLU A 711 18.40 -37.09 -18.56
N LEU A 712 18.79 -37.47 -17.34
CA LEU A 712 18.34 -36.85 -16.09
C LEU A 712 19.52 -36.21 -15.35
N SER A 713 19.23 -35.18 -14.57
CA SER A 713 20.16 -34.66 -13.56
C SER A 713 20.10 -35.56 -12.33
N GLN A 714 21.24 -36.13 -11.94
CA GLN A 714 21.31 -37.15 -10.90
C GLN A 714 21.68 -36.54 -9.54
N PRO A 715 21.09 -37.04 -8.42
CA PRO A 715 21.46 -36.60 -7.09
C PRO A 715 22.82 -37.17 -6.67
N THR A 716 23.48 -36.51 -5.72
CA THR A 716 24.63 -37.03 -4.97
C THR A 716 24.25 -38.29 -4.19
N ALA A 717 25.24 -39.10 -3.81
CA ALA A 717 25.01 -40.38 -3.10
C ALA A 717 24.27 -40.22 -1.74
N ASP A 718 24.30 -39.02 -1.14
CA ASP A 718 23.54 -38.70 0.08
C ASP A 718 22.15 -38.09 -0.18
N GLY A 719 21.76 -37.94 -1.45
CA GLY A 719 20.47 -37.42 -1.89
C GLY A 719 20.25 -35.92 -1.69
N LYS A 720 21.25 -35.17 -1.20
CA LYS A 720 21.06 -33.78 -0.77
C LYS A 720 21.22 -32.75 -1.88
N HIS A 721 22.00 -33.07 -2.92
CA HIS A 721 22.41 -32.12 -3.95
C HIS A 721 22.36 -32.75 -5.34
N SER A 722 22.29 -31.93 -6.39
CA SER A 722 22.59 -32.36 -7.75
C SER A 722 24.09 -32.63 -7.91
N ILE A 723 24.43 -33.70 -8.64
CA ILE A 723 25.79 -33.98 -9.10
C ILE A 723 26.28 -32.84 -9.99
N TYR A 724 25.41 -32.31 -10.85
CA TYR A 724 25.75 -31.19 -11.72
C TYR A 724 26.04 -29.92 -10.91
N THR A 725 25.19 -29.57 -9.95
CA THR A 725 25.42 -28.38 -9.10
C THR A 725 26.71 -28.51 -8.31
N SER A 726 27.02 -29.69 -7.79
CA SER A 726 28.26 -29.93 -7.04
C SER A 726 29.50 -29.84 -7.95
N ALA A 727 29.45 -30.45 -9.14
CA ALA A 727 30.50 -30.32 -10.15
C ALA A 727 30.66 -28.88 -10.66
N PHE A 728 29.57 -28.11 -10.74
CA PHE A 728 29.56 -26.70 -11.09
C PHE A 728 30.23 -25.87 -10.01
N ILE A 729 29.85 -26.03 -8.74
CA ILE A 729 30.50 -25.34 -7.61
C ILE A 729 32.01 -25.59 -7.61
N ASP A 730 32.45 -26.85 -7.73
CA ASP A 730 33.88 -27.20 -7.69
C ASP A 730 34.67 -26.71 -8.91
N THR A 731 34.03 -26.59 -10.07
CA THR A 731 34.70 -26.07 -11.27
C THR A 731 34.69 -24.55 -11.31
N PHE A 732 33.60 -23.92 -10.87
CA PHE A 732 33.40 -22.48 -10.87
C PHE A 732 34.18 -21.79 -9.74
N ARG A 733 34.51 -22.49 -8.64
CA ARG A 733 35.53 -22.05 -7.67
C ARG A 733 36.87 -21.76 -8.34
N LEU A 734 37.33 -22.65 -9.23
CA LEU A 734 38.62 -22.48 -9.90
C LEU A 734 38.69 -21.24 -10.82
N LEU A 735 37.58 -20.54 -11.07
CA LEU A 735 37.57 -19.23 -11.74
C LEU A 735 38.22 -18.11 -10.92
N THR A 736 38.46 -18.29 -9.62
CA THR A 736 39.09 -17.27 -8.77
C THR A 736 40.61 -17.37 -8.76
N ASP A 737 41.16 -18.48 -9.25
CA ASP A 737 42.54 -18.91 -8.93
C ASP A 737 43.46 -19.02 -10.17
N VAL A 738 42.94 -18.73 -11.39
CA VAL A 738 43.67 -18.92 -12.66
C VAL A 738 43.83 -17.59 -13.39
N GLY A 739 45.08 -17.16 -13.63
CA GLY A 739 45.41 -15.87 -14.26
C GLY A 739 45.20 -15.81 -15.78
N ASP A 740 45.19 -16.94 -16.48
CA ASP A 740 45.17 -17.03 -17.96
C ASP A 740 43.80 -16.72 -18.60
N GLY A 741 42.82 -16.31 -17.78
CA GLY A 741 41.44 -16.11 -18.21
C GLY A 741 40.67 -17.41 -18.39
N PHE A 742 39.36 -17.32 -18.47
CA PHE A 742 38.49 -18.50 -18.48
C PHE A 742 37.26 -18.30 -19.36
N THR A 743 36.97 -19.29 -20.20
CA THR A 743 35.86 -19.24 -21.16
C THR A 743 34.73 -20.19 -20.76
N ALA A 744 33.56 -19.99 -21.35
CA ALA A 744 32.46 -20.94 -21.20
C ALA A 744 32.83 -22.37 -21.67
N ARG A 745 33.67 -22.49 -22.71
CA ARG A 745 34.14 -23.79 -23.23
C ARG A 745 35.09 -24.51 -22.27
N SER A 746 36.00 -23.79 -21.62
CA SER A 746 36.88 -24.37 -20.60
C SER A 746 36.14 -24.75 -19.31
N LEU A 747 35.03 -24.04 -18.98
CA LEU A 747 34.11 -24.46 -17.93
C LEU A 747 33.43 -25.77 -18.28
N GLN A 748 32.84 -25.84 -19.48
CA GLN A 748 32.12 -27.02 -19.99
C GLN A 748 32.97 -28.30 -19.98
N GLN A 749 34.20 -28.26 -20.51
CA GLN A 749 35.08 -29.45 -20.55
C GLN A 749 35.41 -29.99 -19.15
N ARG A 750 35.56 -29.10 -18.15
CA ARG A 750 35.82 -29.49 -16.76
C ARG A 750 34.54 -29.99 -16.06
N LEU A 751 33.38 -29.40 -16.37
CA LEU A 751 32.07 -29.88 -15.92
C LEU A 751 31.80 -31.30 -16.40
N GLU A 752 31.97 -31.58 -17.70
CA GLU A 752 31.78 -32.91 -18.29
C GLU A 752 32.65 -33.98 -17.63
N ARG A 753 33.89 -33.63 -17.26
CA ARG A 753 34.79 -34.53 -16.54
C ARG A 753 34.30 -34.78 -15.11
N ARG A 754 34.01 -33.72 -14.33
CA ARG A 754 33.56 -33.88 -12.93
C ARG A 754 32.21 -34.59 -12.81
N VAL A 755 31.25 -34.31 -13.69
CA VAL A 755 29.94 -35.00 -13.71
C VAL A 755 30.09 -36.47 -14.07
N ARG A 756 31.11 -36.85 -14.85
CA ARG A 756 31.45 -38.25 -15.15
C ARG A 756 32.13 -38.95 -13.97
N GLU A 757 33.02 -38.25 -13.26
CA GLU A 757 33.71 -38.74 -12.06
C GLU A 757 32.75 -38.92 -10.87
N ALA A 758 31.72 -38.08 -10.74
CA ALA A 758 30.81 -38.04 -9.61
C ALA A 758 29.54 -38.90 -9.75
N ARG A 759 29.41 -39.74 -10.80
CA ARG A 759 28.21 -40.58 -11.00
C ARG A 759 28.11 -41.67 -9.93
N ALA A 760 26.96 -41.75 -9.26
CA ALA A 760 26.70 -42.76 -8.23
C ALA A 760 26.44 -44.17 -8.79
N THR A 761 25.82 -44.28 -9.98
CA THR A 761 25.37 -45.56 -10.56
C THR A 761 26.09 -45.87 -11.88
N PRO A 762 26.76 -47.03 -12.00
CA PRO A 762 27.25 -47.52 -13.29
C PRO A 762 26.08 -47.75 -14.26
N GLY A 763 26.14 -47.13 -15.44
CA GLY A 763 25.14 -47.28 -16.51
C GLY A 763 24.17 -46.10 -16.67
N GLU A 764 24.08 -45.18 -15.71
CA GLU A 764 23.32 -43.94 -15.88
C GLU A 764 24.14 -42.88 -16.64
N SER A 765 23.49 -42.16 -17.57
CA SER A 765 24.11 -41.09 -18.34
C SER A 765 23.60 -39.71 -17.93
N GLN A 766 24.56 -38.82 -17.67
CA GLN A 766 24.36 -37.39 -17.46
C GLN A 766 25.53 -36.65 -18.10
N THR A 767 25.21 -35.90 -19.15
CA THR A 767 26.14 -35.26 -20.07
C THR A 767 25.78 -33.78 -20.15
N PRO A 768 26.43 -32.91 -19.36
CA PRO A 768 26.15 -31.48 -19.40
C PRO A 768 26.29 -30.90 -20.80
N ALA A 769 25.57 -29.83 -21.12
CA ALA A 769 25.64 -29.19 -22.43
C ALA A 769 25.81 -27.66 -22.32
N LEU A 770 26.67 -27.12 -23.18
CA LEU A 770 26.86 -25.67 -23.36
C LEU A 770 26.20 -25.22 -24.68
N ARG A 771 25.46 -24.11 -24.64
CA ARG A 771 24.86 -23.46 -25.80
C ARG A 771 25.43 -22.05 -25.97
N VAL A 772 26.31 -21.94 -26.96
CA VAL A 772 26.92 -20.70 -27.50
C VAL A 772 27.08 -20.88 -29.01
N ALA A 773 27.14 -19.79 -29.77
CA ALA A 773 27.45 -19.82 -31.19
C ALA A 773 28.84 -20.46 -31.43
N ARG A 774 29.07 -21.06 -32.61
CA ARG A 774 30.30 -21.82 -32.90
C ARG A 774 31.57 -21.00 -32.64
N ASP A 775 31.58 -19.76 -33.09
CA ASP A 775 32.76 -18.89 -33.05
C ASP A 775 32.76 -17.95 -31.83
N ALA A 776 31.78 -18.07 -30.92
CA ALA A 776 31.69 -17.24 -29.73
C ALA A 776 32.63 -17.71 -28.61
N ALA A 777 33.52 -16.81 -28.18
CA ALA A 777 34.37 -16.95 -27.00
C ALA A 777 33.76 -16.16 -25.83
N VAL A 778 32.68 -16.67 -25.22
CA VAL A 778 32.10 -16.04 -24.02
C VAL A 778 33.09 -16.17 -22.86
N VAL A 779 33.66 -15.04 -22.43
CA VAL A 779 34.64 -14.94 -21.34
C VAL A 779 33.93 -14.83 -20.00
N LEU A 780 34.28 -15.71 -19.05
CA LEU A 780 33.75 -15.76 -17.68
C LEU A 780 34.74 -15.17 -16.64
N ALA A 781 36.00 -15.06 -17.02
CA ALA A 781 37.00 -14.26 -16.32
C ALA A 781 38.02 -13.76 -17.35
N PRO A 782 38.24 -12.44 -17.50
CA PRO A 782 39.34 -11.96 -18.34
C PRO A 782 40.67 -12.38 -17.71
N PRO A 783 41.73 -12.59 -18.51
CA PRO A 783 43.06 -12.82 -17.96
C PRO A 783 43.52 -11.62 -17.12
N THR A 784 44.18 -11.90 -16.00
CA THR A 784 44.82 -10.87 -15.19
C THR A 784 46.06 -10.37 -15.92
N ARG A 785 46.12 -9.06 -16.20
CA ARG A 785 47.34 -8.39 -16.66
C ARG A 785 48.35 -8.21 -15.53
#